data_AF-A0A1F0C0U0-F1
#
_entry.id   AF-A0A1F0C0U0-F1
#
_cell.length_a   1.000
_cell.length_b   1.000
_cell.length_c   1.000
_cell.angle_alpha   90.00
_cell.angle_beta   90.00
_cell.angle_gamma   90.00
#
_symmetry.space_group_name_H-M   'P 1'
#
loop_
_entity.id
_entity.type
_entity.pdbx_description
1 polymer ?
#
loop_
_entity_poly.entity_id
_entity_poly.type
_entity_poly.pdbx_seq_one_letter_code
_entity_poly.pdbx_strand_id
1 'polypeptide(L)'
;MFNIGKFLIWSVCFLLWLFGKLDRYDFRIKFRDLFPFLYFIYIFIYTIILENKIVFNFLGYILCFLFIISIYTNFISGVRYSIRQVKAKIKLVEKIDNAYHAVKKYLFEQNFEEVAEIILASILIGLIYIQINFNTPTIDIVNKSNIEILGFVIAILSMYGIYIGFLQYLASDSKADMYLGKSKVNYLIEKSIWYYITQSRLFFFMLLATMIVPIAVKLNIPYIREFTILWQTSYVLSLIIYIFLLSMSLYVIRVALLMKSKADDNLKYNISKQIQKNYTEDFWFFYSNRHEYSNNFIKNKLSRDFSKLDTSEYEEFIYNIFRTDIDIRNLNYSISEKISSGFQLTRTQKFLNKLYTKLEISNKNQWLKSYKEKNNSDLGNEWKDFYRYFKTFIYGKWRFLKLYKDYFSPDIWQNLIHEDLKIIDKLVKSDPTLTILKIESPHETRFSVSHRNENIREFLFKLLVDKQDINLNQILHNINDEERNLRLSDDKQFFDYDYEFLRFQLLILLDIYKNGGIDINILEFRRASDFYSQICFDYLGTGRIETFVQNKITEAESEEEIKQKRRAEKIQNLILSMNEEYRLAFMLYQLIYTDYTQWDDNIEFYDTEIKKLMSCDEEQQNYLFEQAKEKILSTNISHRITDKLLDNLWTKRNEKITDFYWFKQFGRRHQMSELKIIYVQSLFSGKRFSFSSRFNFIYDSLSFGNVVKSTKNSEKCIKVSTNKLHWRRVRNKEKMDNFCREYLLLTDKLDSIFTNDFYSYKQNDIQLSVEYLLNTNKVDLSNVITNLSVSSLLRLEQILIFRGQRNNRYFNYTSRTIFDSMTSNSPFYWSGGEGVLEFYILKTIDSFYHDLYRDTQFLDGLKHSLISTLNFHNFTINEYVEVIAKKVSSVDSISIFQKEEIICKLNDLLYNTETKSSQSKLAHKKIYRYR
;
A
#
# COMPACT_ATOMS: atom_id res chain seq x y z
N MET A 1 7.73 -47.84 54.33
CA MET A 1 8.49 -46.57 54.22
C MET A 1 8.70 -46.34 52.74
N PHE A 2 7.93 -45.41 52.13
CA PHE A 2 7.82 -45.27 50.66
C PHE A 2 9.21 -45.25 50.01
N ASN A 3 9.57 -46.33 49.32
CA ASN A 3 10.92 -46.48 48.80
C ASN A 3 11.03 -45.70 47.48
N ILE A 4 11.32 -44.40 47.61
CA ILE A 4 11.40 -43.41 46.51
C ILE A 4 12.26 -43.93 45.35
N GLY A 5 13.32 -44.69 45.64
CA GLY A 5 14.16 -45.33 44.61
C GLY A 5 13.41 -46.35 43.76
N LYS A 6 12.56 -47.21 44.36
CA LYS A 6 11.73 -48.16 43.61
C LYS A 6 10.67 -47.45 42.76
N PHE A 7 10.07 -46.40 43.30
CA PHE A 7 9.10 -45.56 42.58
C PHE A 7 9.74 -44.87 41.36
N LEU A 8 10.95 -44.33 41.51
CA LEU A 8 11.70 -43.68 40.43
C LEU A 8 12.08 -44.68 39.34
N ILE A 9 12.63 -45.84 39.70
CA ILE A 9 13.00 -46.88 38.72
C ILE A 9 11.76 -47.37 37.96
N TRP A 10 10.65 -47.59 38.65
CA TRP A 10 9.42 -48.05 38.03
C TRP A 10 8.82 -47.00 37.09
N SER A 11 8.81 -45.74 37.51
CA SER A 11 8.36 -44.62 36.66
C SER A 11 9.24 -44.44 35.42
N VAL A 12 10.56 -44.61 35.55
CA VAL A 12 11.49 -44.60 34.41
C VAL A 12 11.19 -45.74 33.45
N CYS A 13 10.93 -46.95 33.96
CA CYS A 13 10.60 -48.09 33.10
C CYS A 13 9.27 -47.91 32.35
N PHE A 14 8.25 -47.38 33.02
CA PHE A 14 6.97 -47.06 32.41
C PHE A 14 7.12 -45.98 31.32
N LEU A 15 7.88 -44.91 31.61
CA LEU A 15 8.16 -43.84 30.66
C LEU A 15 8.97 -44.32 29.44
N LEU A 16 9.95 -45.19 29.63
CA LEU A 16 10.72 -45.79 28.53
C LEU A 16 9.83 -46.64 27.62
N TRP A 17 8.93 -47.44 28.18
CA TRP A 17 7.95 -48.19 27.37
C TRP A 17 7.03 -47.25 26.59
N LEU A 18 6.54 -46.18 27.23
CA LEU A 18 5.65 -45.19 26.62
C LEU A 18 6.33 -44.38 25.51
N PHE A 19 7.57 -43.94 25.73
CA PHE A 19 8.36 -43.23 24.71
C PHE A 19 8.71 -44.11 23.51
N GLY A 20 8.89 -45.41 23.71
CA GLY A 20 9.11 -46.33 22.61
C GLY A 20 7.91 -46.58 21.73
N LYS A 21 6.71 -46.37 22.27
CA LYS A 21 5.48 -46.28 21.50
C LYS A 21 5.42 -44.98 20.69
N LEU A 22 5.88 -43.86 21.25
CA LEU A 22 5.89 -42.55 20.56
C LEU A 22 6.81 -42.52 19.32
N ASP A 23 7.99 -43.16 19.36
CA ASP A 23 8.97 -43.16 18.24
C ASP A 23 8.44 -43.84 16.96
N ARG A 24 7.43 -44.71 17.08
CA ARG A 24 6.91 -45.51 15.96
C ARG A 24 5.69 -44.91 15.26
N TYR A 25 5.43 -43.60 15.35
CA TYR A 25 4.37 -42.84 14.61
C TYR A 25 2.94 -43.41 14.61
N ASP A 26 2.69 -44.51 15.31
CA ASP A 26 1.42 -45.23 15.37
C ASP A 26 0.88 -45.05 16.79
N PHE A 27 0.34 -43.85 17.09
CA PHE A 27 -0.42 -43.62 18.32
C PHE A 27 -1.80 -44.27 18.18
N ARG A 28 -1.82 -45.57 17.93
CA ARG A 28 -2.98 -46.42 18.18
C ARG A 28 -2.58 -47.34 19.31
N ILE A 29 -3.02 -47.02 20.53
CA ILE A 29 -3.06 -48.01 21.61
C ILE A 29 -4.06 -49.05 21.15
N LYS A 30 -3.56 -50.12 20.52
CA LYS A 30 -4.42 -51.23 20.10
C LYS A 30 -4.85 -51.94 21.36
N PHE A 31 -5.99 -52.64 21.33
CA PHE A 31 -6.47 -53.46 22.46
C PHE A 31 -5.37 -54.39 23.05
N ARG A 32 -4.43 -54.84 22.20
CA ARG A 32 -3.24 -55.61 22.59
C ARG A 32 -2.30 -54.89 23.59
N ASP A 33 -2.30 -53.57 23.62
CA ASP A 33 -1.47 -52.73 24.49
C ASP A 33 -2.13 -52.48 25.86
N LEU A 34 -3.39 -52.87 26.04
CA LEU A 34 -4.13 -52.77 27.30
C LEU A 34 -3.57 -53.74 28.35
N PHE A 35 -3.20 -54.95 27.92
CA PHE A 35 -2.59 -55.97 28.77
C PHE A 35 -1.30 -55.48 29.46
N PRO A 36 -0.28 -54.96 28.74
CA PRO A 36 0.91 -54.44 29.39
C PRO A 36 0.66 -53.20 30.24
N PHE A 37 -0.26 -52.31 29.84
CA PHE A 37 -0.59 -51.12 30.65
C PHE A 37 -1.21 -51.50 32.01
N LEU A 38 -2.22 -52.38 32.01
CA LEU A 38 -2.86 -52.86 33.22
C LEU A 38 -1.89 -53.69 34.09
N TYR A 39 -1.01 -54.47 33.45
CA TYR A 39 -0.01 -55.24 34.18
C TYR A 39 1.08 -54.36 34.80
N PHE A 40 1.46 -53.24 34.15
CA PHE A 40 2.26 -52.20 34.79
C PHE A 40 1.53 -51.68 36.05
N ILE A 41 0.28 -51.23 35.95
CA ILE A 41 -0.48 -50.73 37.11
C ILE A 41 -0.58 -51.78 38.22
N TYR A 42 -0.82 -53.04 37.88
CA TYR A 42 -0.82 -54.15 38.83
C TYR A 42 0.52 -54.28 39.57
N ILE A 43 1.64 -54.30 38.85
CA ILE A 43 2.98 -54.34 39.46
C ILE A 43 3.20 -53.11 40.34
N PHE A 44 2.82 -51.91 39.90
CA PHE A 44 2.96 -50.67 40.66
C PHE A 44 2.25 -50.73 42.01
N ILE A 45 0.97 -51.12 41.99
CA ILE A 45 0.15 -51.23 43.21
C ILE A 45 0.73 -52.31 44.13
N TYR A 46 1.10 -53.47 43.57
CA TYR A 46 1.56 -54.60 44.37
C TYR A 46 2.96 -54.41 44.97
N THR A 47 3.91 -53.83 44.23
CA THR A 47 5.31 -53.71 44.66
C THR A 47 5.66 -52.41 45.36
N ILE A 48 4.98 -51.31 45.03
CA ILE A 48 5.31 -49.98 45.55
C ILE A 48 4.32 -49.54 46.62
N ILE A 49 3.02 -49.73 46.41
CA ILE A 49 1.98 -49.29 47.37
C ILE A 49 1.81 -50.30 48.50
N LEU A 50 1.70 -51.60 48.17
CA LEU A 50 1.44 -52.66 49.15
C LEU A 50 2.71 -53.25 49.81
N GLU A 51 3.91 -52.80 49.41
CA GLU A 51 5.24 -53.28 49.88
C GLU A 51 5.43 -54.81 49.92
N ASN A 52 4.61 -55.60 49.22
CA ASN A 52 4.70 -57.06 49.22
C ASN A 52 5.74 -57.58 48.21
N LYS A 53 6.47 -58.66 48.58
CA LYS A 53 7.28 -59.42 47.62
C LYS A 53 6.33 -60.14 46.66
N ILE A 54 6.45 -59.91 45.36
CA ILE A 54 5.70 -60.69 44.38
C ILE A 54 6.18 -62.14 44.42
N VAL A 55 5.35 -63.03 44.94
CA VAL A 55 5.48 -64.48 44.75
C VAL A 55 4.49 -64.86 43.68
N PHE A 56 4.99 -65.16 42.48
CA PHE A 56 4.14 -65.59 41.38
C PHE A 56 3.80 -67.07 41.54
N ASN A 57 2.51 -67.44 41.43
CA ASN A 57 2.14 -68.82 41.13
C ASN A 57 2.48 -69.12 39.66
N PHE A 58 2.45 -70.39 39.23
CA PHE A 58 2.78 -70.81 37.85
C PHE A 58 2.09 -69.96 36.77
N LEU A 59 0.80 -69.65 36.95
CA LEU A 59 0.03 -68.76 36.06
C LEU A 59 0.55 -67.32 36.06
N GLY A 60 1.01 -66.83 37.22
CA GLY A 60 1.63 -65.51 37.37
C GLY A 60 2.98 -65.40 36.67
N TYR A 61 3.77 -66.48 36.64
CA TYR A 61 5.02 -66.52 35.87
C TYR A 61 4.75 -66.46 34.36
N ILE A 62 3.71 -67.16 33.89
CA ILE A 62 3.29 -67.09 32.47
C ILE A 62 2.83 -65.67 32.11
N LEU A 63 2.01 -65.03 32.95
CA LEU A 63 1.55 -63.66 32.72
C LEU A 63 2.70 -62.64 32.74
N CYS A 64 3.68 -62.81 33.65
CA CYS A 64 4.87 -61.99 33.71
C CYS A 64 5.76 -62.17 32.46
N PHE A 65 5.89 -63.40 31.96
CA PHE A 65 6.63 -63.70 30.75
C PHE A 65 5.96 -63.10 29.50
N LEU A 66 4.65 -63.26 29.36
CA LEU A 66 3.86 -62.63 28.30
C LEU A 66 3.93 -61.09 28.36
N PHE A 67 3.95 -60.53 29.57
CA PHE A 67 4.15 -59.10 29.78
C PHE A 67 5.52 -58.64 29.29
N ILE A 68 6.60 -59.32 29.69
CA ILE A 68 7.98 -58.98 29.26
C ILE A 68 8.10 -59.03 27.74
N ILE A 69 7.58 -60.08 27.10
CA ILE A 69 7.56 -60.20 25.63
C ILE A 69 6.78 -59.05 24.98
N SER A 70 5.62 -58.71 25.56
CA SER A 70 4.73 -57.65 25.06
C SER A 70 5.38 -56.25 25.11
N ILE A 71 6.16 -55.96 26.15
CA ILE A 71 6.78 -54.64 26.33
C ILE A 71 8.15 -54.51 25.68
N TYR A 72 8.89 -55.60 25.49
CA TYR A 72 10.32 -55.58 25.15
C TYR A 72 10.64 -54.73 23.92
N THR A 73 9.93 -54.94 22.80
CA THR A 73 10.21 -54.20 21.56
C THR A 73 9.96 -52.70 21.69
N ASN A 74 8.93 -52.32 22.44
CA ASN A 74 8.60 -50.91 22.66
C ASN A 74 9.59 -50.31 23.66
N PHE A 75 9.89 -51.00 24.76
CA PHE A 75 10.88 -50.57 25.73
C PHE A 75 12.25 -50.30 25.10
N ILE A 76 12.74 -51.20 24.24
CA ILE A 76 14.01 -51.02 23.51
C ILE A 76 13.94 -49.86 22.50
N SER A 77 12.81 -49.70 21.80
CA SER A 77 12.58 -48.52 20.95
C SER A 77 12.60 -47.23 21.77
N GLY A 78 12.05 -47.22 22.99
CA GLY A 78 12.04 -46.07 23.88
C GLY A 78 13.41 -45.72 24.42
N VAL A 79 14.21 -46.73 24.76
CA VAL A 79 15.62 -46.54 25.10
C VAL A 79 16.39 -45.97 23.91
N ARG A 80 16.20 -46.48 22.68
CA ARG A 80 16.82 -45.94 21.46
C ARG A 80 16.36 -44.51 21.17
N TYR A 81 15.09 -44.20 21.36
CA TYR A 81 14.53 -42.86 21.23
C TYR A 81 15.16 -41.92 22.25
N SER A 82 15.17 -42.27 23.54
CA SER A 82 15.81 -41.49 24.59
C SER A 82 17.31 -41.26 24.30
N ILE A 83 18.03 -42.26 23.78
CA ILE A 83 19.44 -42.12 23.36
C ILE A 83 19.58 -41.20 22.13
N ARG A 84 18.68 -41.27 21.14
CA ARG A 84 18.64 -40.33 20.00
C ARG A 84 18.34 -38.90 20.44
N GLN A 85 17.44 -38.70 21.41
CA GLN A 85 17.11 -37.39 21.99
C GLN A 85 18.29 -36.80 22.78
N VAL A 86 19.13 -37.64 23.41
CA VAL A 86 20.37 -37.18 24.05
C VAL A 86 21.43 -36.76 23.02
N LYS A 87 21.44 -37.35 21.82
CA LYS A 87 22.36 -36.98 20.71
C LYS A 87 21.87 -35.82 19.83
N ALA A 88 20.56 -35.63 19.67
CA ALA A 88 20.00 -34.50 18.94
C ALA A 88 19.95 -33.27 19.86
N LYS A 89 20.59 -32.16 19.46
CA LYS A 89 20.56 -30.87 20.18
C LYS A 89 19.09 -30.42 20.39
N ILE A 90 18.45 -30.71 21.53
CA ILE A 90 17.00 -30.47 21.68
C ILE A 90 16.58 -29.82 23.01
N LYS A 91 15.73 -28.80 22.85
CA LYS A 91 14.81 -28.17 23.80
C LYS A 91 13.84 -29.23 24.39
N LEU A 92 14.21 -29.83 25.52
CA LEU A 92 13.41 -30.86 26.20
C LEU A 92 12.04 -30.32 26.67
N VAL A 93 11.99 -29.06 27.10
CA VAL A 93 10.77 -28.45 27.67
C VAL A 93 9.71 -28.17 26.60
N GLU A 94 10.07 -27.57 25.45
CA GLU A 94 9.11 -27.33 24.35
C GLU A 94 8.56 -28.65 23.77
N LYS A 95 9.36 -29.72 23.71
CA LYS A 95 8.86 -31.03 23.24
C LYS A 95 8.04 -31.79 24.27
N ILE A 96 8.32 -31.65 25.57
CA ILE A 96 7.46 -32.20 26.63
C ILE A 96 6.13 -31.47 26.66
N ASP A 97 6.13 -30.15 26.49
CA ASP A 97 4.90 -29.37 26.45
C ASP A 97 4.09 -29.71 25.19
N ASN A 98 4.73 -29.84 24.03
CA ASN A 98 4.07 -30.34 22.81
C ASN A 98 3.59 -31.79 22.94
N ALA A 99 4.34 -32.67 23.61
CA ALA A 99 3.91 -34.03 23.87
C ALA A 99 2.76 -34.08 24.89
N TYR A 100 2.77 -33.21 25.90
CA TYR A 100 1.68 -33.05 26.86
C TYR A 100 0.42 -32.53 26.18
N HIS A 101 0.54 -31.49 25.35
CA HIS A 101 -0.56 -30.96 24.55
C HIS A 101 -1.07 -31.99 23.54
N ALA A 102 -0.19 -32.75 22.88
CA ALA A 102 -0.57 -33.82 21.97
C ALA A 102 -1.26 -34.98 22.70
N VAL A 103 -0.76 -35.39 23.88
CA VAL A 103 -1.36 -36.42 24.73
C VAL A 103 -2.68 -35.94 25.31
N LYS A 104 -2.77 -34.69 25.75
CA LYS A 104 -4.00 -34.07 26.24
C LYS A 104 -5.05 -33.98 25.13
N LYS A 105 -4.66 -33.53 23.93
CA LYS A 105 -5.53 -33.49 22.74
C LYS A 105 -5.97 -34.90 22.33
N TYR A 106 -5.07 -35.87 22.37
CA TYR A 106 -5.40 -37.26 22.06
C TYR A 106 -6.40 -37.84 23.09
N LEU A 107 -6.07 -37.78 24.39
CA LEU A 107 -6.87 -38.38 25.47
C LEU A 107 -8.20 -37.66 25.69
N PHE A 108 -8.22 -36.31 25.64
CA PHE A 108 -9.37 -35.52 26.04
C PHE A 108 -10.14 -34.86 24.90
N GLU A 109 -9.62 -34.88 23.66
CA GLU A 109 -10.28 -34.24 22.51
C GLU A 109 -10.51 -35.18 21.31
N GLN A 110 -9.68 -36.21 21.10
CA GLN A 110 -9.81 -37.15 19.96
C GLN A 110 -10.39 -38.52 20.36
N ASN A 111 -9.93 -39.09 21.46
CA ASN A 111 -10.26 -40.46 21.89
C ASN A 111 -10.93 -40.49 23.28
N PHE A 112 -11.74 -39.47 23.56
CA PHE A 112 -12.42 -39.34 24.85
C PHE A 112 -13.35 -40.54 25.15
N GLU A 113 -13.86 -41.22 24.12
CA GLU A 113 -14.58 -42.49 24.23
C GLU A 113 -13.74 -43.61 24.87
N GLU A 114 -12.51 -43.80 24.38
CA GLU A 114 -11.59 -44.82 24.89
C GLU A 114 -11.19 -44.52 26.35
N VAL A 115 -11.00 -43.25 26.68
CA VAL A 115 -10.66 -42.82 28.06
C VAL A 115 -11.83 -43.05 29.02
N ALA A 116 -13.05 -42.72 28.62
CA ALA A 116 -14.26 -42.98 29.40
C ALA A 116 -14.43 -44.49 29.67
N GLU A 117 -14.18 -45.33 28.67
CA GLU A 117 -14.24 -46.79 28.81
C GLU A 117 -13.17 -47.32 29.78
N ILE A 118 -11.94 -46.80 29.71
CA ILE A 118 -10.85 -47.17 30.64
C ILE A 118 -11.18 -46.77 32.09
N ILE A 119 -11.75 -45.58 32.29
CA ILE A 119 -12.17 -45.10 33.62
C ILE A 119 -13.26 -46.02 34.17
N LEU A 120 -14.28 -46.34 33.36
CA LEU A 120 -15.35 -47.24 33.75
C LEU A 120 -14.82 -48.65 34.10
N ALA A 121 -13.91 -49.18 33.28
CA ALA A 121 -13.25 -50.47 33.53
C ALA A 121 -12.48 -50.46 34.85
N SER A 122 -11.73 -49.39 35.10
CA SER A 122 -10.91 -49.24 36.31
C SER A 122 -11.77 -49.18 37.57
N ILE A 123 -12.89 -48.43 37.51
CA ILE A 123 -13.86 -48.35 38.62
C ILE A 123 -14.53 -49.71 38.85
N LEU A 124 -15.00 -50.37 37.78
CA LEU A 124 -15.66 -51.67 37.87
C LEU A 124 -14.73 -52.73 38.49
N ILE A 125 -13.50 -52.86 37.97
CA ILE A 125 -12.49 -53.80 38.47
C ILE A 125 -12.10 -53.47 39.90
N GLY A 126 -11.90 -52.18 40.22
CA GLY A 126 -11.57 -51.72 41.57
C GLY A 126 -12.65 -52.07 42.59
N LEU A 127 -13.93 -51.85 42.25
CA LEU A 127 -15.06 -52.17 43.11
C LEU A 127 -15.21 -53.68 43.32
N ILE A 128 -15.08 -54.48 42.25
CA ILE A 128 -15.10 -55.95 42.35
C ILE A 128 -13.95 -56.44 43.25
N TYR A 129 -12.75 -55.89 43.07
CA TYR A 129 -11.58 -56.24 43.87
C TYR A 129 -11.78 -55.91 45.36
N ILE A 130 -12.35 -54.74 45.67
CA ILE A 130 -12.72 -54.35 47.04
C ILE A 130 -13.76 -55.34 47.60
N GLN A 131 -14.82 -55.65 46.86
CA GLN A 131 -15.87 -56.56 47.32
C GLN A 131 -15.38 -57.98 47.60
N ILE A 132 -14.45 -58.49 46.79
CA ILE A 132 -13.82 -59.80 46.99
C ILE A 132 -12.94 -59.79 48.24
N ASN A 133 -12.07 -58.79 48.42
CA ASN A 133 -11.11 -58.78 49.52
C ASN A 133 -11.73 -58.43 50.89
N PHE A 134 -12.80 -57.64 50.91
CA PHE A 134 -13.45 -57.21 52.15
C PHE A 134 -14.69 -58.06 52.51
N ASN A 135 -14.96 -59.17 51.79
CA ASN A 135 -16.10 -60.07 52.02
C ASN A 135 -17.44 -59.31 52.21
N THR A 136 -17.70 -58.33 51.35
CA THR A 136 -18.93 -57.53 51.44
C THR A 136 -20.19 -58.40 51.26
N PRO A 137 -21.29 -58.12 51.96
CA PRO A 137 -22.51 -58.91 51.83
C PRO A 137 -23.08 -58.85 50.41
N THR A 138 -23.33 -60.02 49.82
CA THR A 138 -23.92 -60.18 48.49
C THR A 138 -25.40 -60.52 48.58
N ILE A 139 -26.20 -60.01 47.65
CA ILE A 139 -27.61 -60.39 47.55
C ILE A 139 -27.70 -61.85 47.11
N ASP A 140 -28.42 -62.68 47.85
CA ASP A 140 -28.63 -64.08 47.46
C ASP A 140 -29.66 -64.20 46.34
N ILE A 141 -29.18 -64.19 45.09
CA ILE A 141 -30.01 -64.29 43.88
C ILE A 141 -30.68 -65.66 43.76
N VAL A 142 -30.10 -66.72 44.35
CA VAL A 142 -30.64 -68.10 44.27
C VAL A 142 -31.98 -68.19 44.99
N ASN A 143 -32.07 -67.55 46.17
CA ASN A 143 -33.25 -67.60 47.03
C ASN A 143 -34.31 -66.53 46.73
N LYS A 144 -34.10 -65.70 45.70
CA LYS A 144 -34.99 -64.59 45.32
C LYS A 144 -35.99 -64.99 44.24
N SER A 145 -37.20 -64.42 44.30
CA SER A 145 -38.26 -64.72 43.33
C SER A 145 -37.86 -64.26 41.92
N ASN A 146 -38.30 -64.98 40.87
CA ASN A 146 -38.07 -64.59 39.47
C ASN A 146 -38.66 -63.19 39.18
N ILE A 147 -39.78 -62.87 39.82
CA ILE A 147 -40.50 -61.60 39.64
C ILE A 147 -39.67 -60.43 40.18
N GLU A 148 -39.06 -60.57 41.36
CA GLU A 148 -38.17 -59.54 41.93
C GLU A 148 -36.96 -59.28 41.04
N ILE A 149 -36.31 -60.35 40.56
CA ILE A 149 -35.13 -60.25 39.70
C ILE A 149 -35.47 -59.59 38.36
N LEU A 150 -36.56 -60.01 37.72
CA LEU A 150 -37.02 -59.41 36.47
C LEU A 150 -37.43 -57.94 36.65
N GLY A 151 -38.03 -57.60 37.80
CA GLY A 151 -38.33 -56.21 38.16
C GLY A 151 -37.09 -55.31 38.16
N PHE A 152 -35.97 -55.78 38.71
CA PHE A 152 -34.70 -55.06 38.69
C PHE A 152 -34.13 -54.88 37.27
N VAL A 153 -34.21 -55.92 36.44
CA VAL A 153 -33.73 -55.87 35.04
C VAL A 153 -34.57 -54.90 34.21
N ILE A 154 -35.90 -54.99 34.32
CA ILE A 154 -36.83 -54.11 33.60
C ILE A 154 -36.62 -52.65 34.00
N ALA A 155 -36.39 -52.36 35.29
CA ALA A 155 -36.14 -51.00 35.76
C ALA A 155 -34.91 -50.37 35.10
N ILE A 156 -33.77 -51.08 35.07
CA ILE A 156 -32.53 -50.58 34.45
C ILE A 156 -32.68 -50.39 32.94
N LEU A 157 -33.29 -51.34 32.24
CA LEU A 157 -33.48 -51.23 30.79
C LEU A 157 -34.48 -50.12 30.43
N SER A 158 -35.51 -49.91 31.25
CA SER A 158 -36.46 -48.80 31.06
C SER A 158 -35.77 -47.44 31.22
N MET A 159 -34.90 -47.28 32.23
CA MET A 159 -34.09 -46.07 32.40
C MET A 159 -33.15 -45.82 31.22
N TYR A 160 -32.54 -46.89 30.67
CA TYR A 160 -31.74 -46.77 29.44
C TYR A 160 -32.58 -46.32 28.25
N GLY A 161 -33.75 -46.93 28.06
CA GLY A 161 -34.66 -46.61 26.96
C GLY A 161 -35.12 -45.14 26.98
N ILE A 162 -35.43 -44.61 28.18
CA ILE A 162 -35.76 -43.19 28.36
C ILE A 162 -34.60 -42.29 27.93
N TYR A 163 -33.37 -42.62 28.33
CA TYR A 163 -32.17 -41.86 27.94
C TYR A 163 -31.92 -41.89 26.42
N ILE A 164 -32.08 -43.04 25.77
CA ILE A 164 -31.94 -43.14 24.31
C ILE A 164 -33.02 -42.34 23.58
N GLY A 165 -34.28 -42.39 24.06
CA GLY A 165 -35.36 -41.56 23.52
C GLY A 165 -35.06 -40.05 23.65
N PHE A 166 -34.43 -39.64 24.76
CA PHE A 166 -33.96 -38.27 24.95
C PHE A 166 -32.87 -37.86 23.94
N LEU A 167 -31.86 -38.71 23.69
CA LEU A 167 -30.84 -38.44 22.68
C LEU A 167 -31.43 -38.33 21.27
N GLN A 168 -32.43 -39.18 20.94
CA GLN A 168 -33.12 -39.12 19.65
C GLN A 168 -33.92 -37.82 19.47
N TYR A 169 -34.59 -37.36 20.52
CA TYR A 169 -35.27 -36.05 20.52
C TYR A 169 -34.29 -34.92 20.19
N LEU A 170 -33.13 -34.89 20.86
CA LEU A 170 -32.10 -33.87 20.62
C LEU A 170 -31.51 -33.91 19.19
N ALA A 171 -31.37 -35.09 18.59
CA ALA A 171 -30.83 -35.23 17.24
C ALA A 171 -31.78 -34.69 16.14
N SER A 172 -33.11 -34.74 16.38
CA SER A 172 -34.13 -34.35 15.40
C SER A 172 -34.25 -32.84 15.16
N ASP A 173 -33.84 -31.99 16.13
CA ASP A 173 -33.95 -30.51 16.06
C ASP A 173 -32.65 -29.82 15.53
N SER A 174 -31.67 -30.61 15.05
CA SER A 174 -30.26 -30.21 14.90
C SER A 174 -29.93 -29.13 13.84
N LYS A 175 -30.82 -28.82 12.89
CA LYS A 175 -30.55 -27.87 11.80
C LYS A 175 -30.87 -26.40 12.15
N ALA A 176 -31.74 -26.14 13.13
CA ALA A 176 -32.10 -24.77 13.52
C ALA A 176 -31.19 -24.17 14.63
N ASP A 177 -30.36 -25.01 15.27
CA ASP A 177 -29.58 -24.68 16.47
C ASP A 177 -28.06 -24.67 16.20
N MET A 178 -27.63 -24.07 15.08
CA MET A 178 -26.22 -23.82 14.80
C MET A 178 -25.78 -22.44 15.31
N TYR A 179 -24.49 -22.33 15.66
CA TYR A 179 -23.82 -21.07 15.92
C TYR A 179 -22.37 -21.19 15.51
N LEU A 180 -21.91 -20.31 14.62
CA LEU A 180 -20.55 -20.32 14.08
C LEU A 180 -20.17 -21.70 13.50
N GLY A 181 -21.11 -22.31 12.76
CA GLY A 181 -20.90 -23.60 12.09
C GLY A 181 -20.75 -24.79 13.04
N LYS A 182 -21.13 -24.61 14.31
CA LYS A 182 -21.17 -25.64 15.35
C LYS A 182 -22.61 -25.85 15.81
N SER A 183 -23.03 -27.12 15.89
CA SER A 183 -24.30 -27.46 16.54
C SER A 183 -24.18 -27.22 18.05
N LYS A 184 -25.05 -26.37 18.59
CA LYS A 184 -25.11 -26.03 20.01
C LYS A 184 -25.41 -27.26 20.87
N VAL A 185 -26.32 -28.11 20.38
CA VAL A 185 -26.74 -29.35 21.05
C VAL A 185 -25.60 -30.37 21.06
N ASN A 186 -24.95 -30.61 19.91
CA ASN A 186 -23.79 -31.52 19.87
C ASN A 186 -22.66 -31.02 20.76
N TYR A 187 -22.41 -29.71 20.81
CA TYR A 187 -21.39 -29.14 21.69
C TYR A 187 -21.64 -29.43 23.18
N LEU A 188 -22.90 -29.46 23.63
CA LEU A 188 -23.25 -29.83 25.01
C LEU A 188 -23.08 -31.33 25.28
N ILE A 189 -23.45 -32.17 24.31
CA ILE A 189 -23.38 -33.63 24.43
C ILE A 189 -21.91 -34.11 24.36
N GLU A 190 -21.14 -33.62 23.39
CA GLU A 190 -19.73 -33.98 23.15
C GLU A 190 -18.81 -33.64 24.33
N LYS A 191 -19.24 -32.78 25.26
CA LYS A 191 -18.49 -32.45 26.48
C LYS A 191 -18.85 -33.32 27.70
N SER A 192 -19.92 -34.11 27.62
CA SER A 192 -20.37 -34.95 28.72
C SER A 192 -19.63 -36.29 28.73
N ILE A 193 -18.86 -36.57 29.79
CA ILE A 193 -18.25 -37.90 29.98
C ILE A 193 -19.28 -39.02 30.03
N TRP A 194 -20.48 -38.74 30.55
CA TRP A 194 -21.55 -39.71 30.69
C TRP A 194 -22.10 -40.17 29.35
N TYR A 195 -22.13 -39.28 28.34
CA TYR A 195 -22.52 -39.67 26.98
C TYR A 195 -21.59 -40.77 26.44
N TYR A 196 -20.27 -40.57 26.50
CA TYR A 196 -19.31 -41.57 26.04
C TYR A 196 -19.29 -42.84 26.89
N ILE A 197 -19.45 -42.72 28.21
CA ILE A 197 -19.62 -43.89 29.11
C ILE A 197 -20.77 -44.76 28.64
N THR A 198 -21.94 -44.19 28.32
CA THR A 198 -23.11 -44.96 27.88
C THR A 198 -23.01 -45.56 26.48
N GLN A 199 -22.13 -45.02 25.63
CA GLN A 199 -21.85 -45.56 24.30
C GLN A 199 -20.70 -46.57 24.29
N SER A 200 -19.95 -46.69 25.40
CA SER A 200 -18.83 -47.62 25.50
C SER A 200 -19.28 -49.09 25.48
N ARG A 201 -18.42 -49.96 24.92
CA ARG A 201 -18.71 -51.40 24.85
C ARG A 201 -18.82 -52.02 26.24
N LEU A 202 -17.98 -51.58 27.18
CA LEU A 202 -18.04 -52.02 28.56
C LEU A 202 -19.39 -51.73 29.22
N PHE A 203 -19.99 -50.57 28.97
CA PHE A 203 -21.31 -50.26 29.52
C PHE A 203 -22.40 -51.18 28.97
N PHE A 204 -22.36 -51.49 27.66
CA PHE A 204 -23.24 -52.52 27.08
C PHE A 204 -23.02 -53.90 27.71
N PHE A 205 -21.77 -54.29 28.01
CA PHE A 205 -21.49 -55.53 28.73
C PHE A 205 -22.04 -55.51 30.16
N MET A 206 -22.00 -54.38 30.87
CA MET A 206 -22.64 -54.26 32.18
C MET A 206 -24.16 -54.41 32.09
N LEU A 207 -24.82 -53.78 31.11
CA LEU A 207 -26.25 -53.94 30.87
C LEU A 207 -26.62 -55.38 30.48
N LEU A 208 -25.78 -56.05 29.72
CA LEU A 208 -25.99 -57.45 29.36
C LEU A 208 -25.75 -58.37 30.58
N ALA A 209 -24.78 -58.06 31.43
CA ALA A 209 -24.52 -58.77 32.67
C ALA A 209 -25.69 -58.65 33.66
N THR A 210 -26.37 -57.49 33.74
CA THR A 210 -27.57 -57.37 34.59
C THR A 210 -28.69 -58.33 34.18
N MET A 211 -28.77 -58.69 32.90
CA MET A 211 -29.77 -59.63 32.37
C MET A 211 -29.33 -61.11 32.48
N ILE A 212 -28.10 -61.43 32.07
CA ILE A 212 -27.65 -62.82 31.91
C ILE A 212 -27.27 -63.45 33.24
N VAL A 213 -26.64 -62.68 34.14
CA VAL A 213 -26.08 -63.24 35.38
C VAL A 213 -27.14 -63.83 36.30
N PRO A 214 -28.33 -63.22 36.51
CA PRO A 214 -29.35 -63.84 37.34
C PRO A 214 -29.87 -65.17 36.77
N ILE A 215 -29.93 -65.29 35.44
CA ILE A 215 -30.31 -66.54 34.76
C ILE A 215 -29.22 -67.59 35.00
N ALA A 216 -27.95 -67.23 34.82
CA ALA A 216 -26.81 -68.11 35.04
C ALA A 216 -26.72 -68.61 36.49
N VAL A 217 -26.97 -67.73 37.47
CA VAL A 217 -26.99 -68.08 38.90
C VAL A 217 -28.14 -69.04 39.22
N LYS A 218 -29.33 -68.85 38.63
CA LYS A 218 -30.46 -69.79 38.81
C LYS A 218 -30.27 -71.15 38.19
N LEU A 219 -29.42 -71.24 37.16
CA LEU A 219 -29.03 -72.51 36.54
C LEU A 219 -27.91 -73.23 37.30
N ASN A 220 -27.52 -72.75 38.49
CA ASN A 220 -26.46 -73.31 39.33
C ASN A 220 -25.12 -73.49 38.62
N ILE A 221 -24.77 -72.54 37.75
CA ILE A 221 -23.44 -72.51 37.10
C ILE A 221 -22.37 -72.25 38.18
N PRO A 222 -21.18 -72.90 38.12
CA PRO A 222 -20.08 -72.65 39.07
C PRO A 222 -19.69 -71.17 39.14
N TYR A 223 -19.09 -70.74 40.27
CA TYR A 223 -18.72 -69.35 40.58
C TYR A 223 -19.90 -68.40 40.89
N ILE A 224 -20.96 -68.92 41.54
CA ILE A 224 -22.18 -68.18 41.90
C ILE A 224 -21.87 -66.87 42.65
N ARG A 225 -20.89 -66.90 43.57
CA ARG A 225 -20.53 -65.74 44.39
C ARG A 225 -19.92 -64.64 43.53
N GLU A 226 -18.97 -64.97 42.66
CA GLU A 226 -18.28 -64.04 41.77
C GLU A 226 -19.25 -63.44 40.74
N PHE A 227 -20.14 -64.26 40.19
CA PHE A 227 -21.21 -63.80 39.31
C PHE A 227 -22.17 -62.85 40.03
N THR A 228 -22.60 -63.18 41.25
CA THR A 228 -23.47 -62.32 42.07
C THR A 228 -22.80 -60.98 42.39
N ILE A 229 -21.50 -60.98 42.70
CA ILE A 229 -20.70 -59.76 42.89
C ILE A 229 -20.72 -58.93 41.61
N LEU A 230 -20.37 -59.51 40.46
CA LEU A 230 -20.36 -58.83 39.17
C LEU A 230 -21.73 -58.21 38.84
N TRP A 231 -22.82 -58.95 39.07
CA TRP A 231 -24.17 -58.47 38.85
C TRP A 231 -24.51 -57.28 39.75
N GLN A 232 -24.24 -57.39 41.05
CA GLN A 232 -24.51 -56.36 42.03
C GLN A 232 -23.69 -55.09 41.76
N THR A 233 -22.39 -55.21 41.44
CA THR A 233 -21.55 -54.06 41.07
C THR A 233 -22.06 -53.40 39.79
N SER A 234 -22.38 -54.18 38.75
CA SER A 234 -22.87 -53.67 37.46
C SER A 234 -24.21 -52.95 37.62
N TYR A 235 -25.10 -53.50 38.44
CA TYR A 235 -26.41 -52.90 38.75
C TYR A 235 -26.26 -51.55 39.46
N VAL A 236 -25.49 -51.51 40.55
CA VAL A 236 -25.26 -50.29 41.35
C VAL A 236 -24.58 -49.21 40.52
N LEU A 237 -23.55 -49.57 39.74
CA LEU A 237 -22.82 -48.63 38.90
C LEU A 237 -23.73 -48.06 37.80
N SER A 238 -24.59 -48.89 37.21
CA SER A 238 -25.60 -48.45 36.24
C SER A 238 -26.58 -47.44 36.84
N LEU A 239 -27.08 -47.68 38.07
CA LEU A 239 -27.94 -46.72 38.77
C LEU A 239 -27.26 -45.37 39.00
N ILE A 240 -26.01 -45.39 39.47
CA ILE A 240 -25.23 -44.15 39.68
C ILE A 240 -25.09 -43.39 38.37
N ILE A 241 -24.74 -44.08 37.27
CA ILE A 241 -24.65 -43.50 35.94
C ILE A 241 -25.99 -42.86 35.54
N TYR A 242 -27.14 -43.52 35.76
CA TYR A 242 -28.45 -42.95 35.42
C TYR A 242 -28.80 -41.69 36.19
N ILE A 243 -28.44 -41.58 37.47
CA ILE A 243 -28.65 -40.35 38.25
C ILE A 243 -27.91 -39.17 37.60
N PHE A 244 -26.67 -39.40 37.18
CA PHE A 244 -25.89 -38.37 36.48
C PHE A 244 -26.43 -38.06 35.08
N LEU A 245 -26.90 -39.07 34.34
CA LEU A 245 -27.54 -38.86 33.03
C LEU A 245 -28.82 -38.04 33.15
N LEU A 246 -29.64 -38.28 34.18
CA LEU A 246 -30.84 -37.50 34.44
C LEU A 246 -30.51 -36.04 34.75
N SER A 247 -29.49 -35.81 35.59
CA SER A 247 -28.99 -34.46 35.87
C SER A 247 -28.54 -33.74 34.58
N MET A 248 -27.80 -34.46 33.72
CA MET A 248 -27.39 -33.95 32.42
C MET A 248 -28.57 -33.68 31.48
N SER A 249 -29.57 -34.56 31.42
CA SER A 249 -30.75 -34.35 30.55
C SER A 249 -31.55 -33.14 31.00
N LEU A 250 -31.75 -32.95 32.31
CA LEU A 250 -32.40 -31.76 32.86
C LEU A 250 -31.62 -30.48 32.54
N TYR A 251 -30.29 -30.52 32.64
CA TYR A 251 -29.44 -29.39 32.24
C TYR A 251 -29.59 -29.07 30.75
N VAL A 252 -29.50 -30.06 29.87
CA VAL A 252 -29.64 -29.85 28.42
C VAL A 252 -31.03 -29.35 28.05
N ILE A 253 -32.10 -29.85 28.68
CA ILE A 253 -33.47 -29.34 28.48
C ILE A 253 -33.55 -27.86 28.89
N ARG A 254 -32.99 -27.49 30.04
CA ARG A 254 -32.94 -26.10 30.49
C ARG A 254 -32.24 -25.21 29.46
N VAL A 255 -31.09 -25.65 28.93
CA VAL A 255 -30.36 -24.88 27.92
C VAL A 255 -31.12 -24.83 26.60
N ALA A 256 -31.77 -25.91 26.16
CA ALA A 256 -32.62 -25.93 24.96
C ALA A 256 -33.81 -24.97 25.07
N LEU A 257 -34.43 -24.85 26.26
CA LEU A 257 -35.47 -23.84 26.50
C LEU A 257 -34.91 -22.41 26.39
N LEU A 258 -33.70 -22.17 26.90
CA LEU A 258 -33.01 -20.89 26.73
C LEU A 258 -32.66 -20.58 25.27
N MET A 259 -32.31 -21.60 24.48
CA MET A 259 -32.10 -21.44 23.03
C MET A 259 -33.38 -20.99 22.34
N LYS A 260 -34.53 -21.62 22.65
CA LYS A 260 -35.84 -21.24 22.10
C LYS A 260 -36.24 -19.82 22.49
N SER A 261 -35.85 -19.35 23.67
CA SER A 261 -36.06 -17.97 24.11
C SER A 261 -34.97 -16.99 23.66
N LYS A 262 -34.00 -17.41 22.83
CA LYS A 262 -32.83 -16.63 22.38
C LYS A 262 -31.96 -16.04 23.52
N ALA A 263 -31.99 -16.66 24.71
CA ALA A 263 -31.25 -16.22 25.90
C ALA A 263 -30.02 -17.12 26.18
N ASP A 264 -29.40 -17.64 25.13
CA ASP A 264 -28.33 -18.65 25.17
C ASP A 264 -26.91 -18.07 25.07
N ASP A 265 -26.72 -16.80 25.44
CA ASP A 265 -25.46 -16.05 25.23
C ASP A 265 -24.24 -16.69 25.90
N ASN A 266 -24.40 -17.30 27.08
CA ASN A 266 -23.31 -18.01 27.75
C ASN A 266 -22.85 -19.25 26.94
N LEU A 267 -23.78 -19.92 26.27
CA LEU A 267 -23.43 -21.05 25.40
C LEU A 267 -22.65 -20.57 24.17
N LYS A 268 -23.15 -19.52 23.51
CA LYS A 268 -22.46 -18.86 22.38
C LYS A 268 -21.06 -18.42 22.77
N TYR A 269 -20.91 -17.73 23.90
CA TYR A 269 -19.61 -17.33 24.44
C TYR A 269 -18.64 -18.50 24.63
N ASN A 270 -19.11 -19.62 25.18
CA ASN A 270 -18.28 -20.81 25.37
C ASN A 270 -17.86 -21.47 24.05
N ILE A 271 -18.75 -21.50 23.05
CA ILE A 271 -18.43 -21.99 21.70
C ILE A 271 -17.39 -21.08 21.05
N SER A 272 -17.61 -19.76 21.09
CA SER A 272 -16.70 -18.74 20.57
C SER A 272 -15.29 -18.83 21.17
N LYS A 273 -15.21 -18.97 22.49
CA LYS A 273 -13.95 -19.17 23.23
C LYS A 273 -13.23 -20.47 22.85
N GLN A 274 -13.97 -21.55 22.62
CA GLN A 274 -13.38 -22.81 22.17
C GLN A 274 -12.82 -22.68 20.74
N ILE A 275 -13.53 -21.99 19.85
CA ILE A 275 -13.05 -21.71 18.48
C ILE A 275 -11.75 -20.91 18.54
N GLN A 276 -11.72 -19.81 19.31
CA GLN A 276 -10.50 -19.01 19.54
C GLN A 276 -9.33 -19.88 20.00
N LYS A 277 -9.55 -20.67 21.06
CA LYS A 277 -8.54 -21.57 21.62
C LYS A 277 -7.99 -22.54 20.56
N ASN A 278 -8.87 -23.15 19.76
CA ASN A 278 -8.44 -24.08 18.70
C ASN A 278 -7.57 -23.40 17.64
N TYR A 279 -7.83 -22.14 17.29
CA TYR A 279 -6.99 -21.38 16.35
C TYR A 279 -5.65 -21.00 16.97
N THR A 280 -5.63 -20.60 18.25
CA THR A 280 -4.41 -20.35 19.01
C THR A 280 -3.51 -21.58 19.07
N GLU A 281 -4.06 -22.73 19.47
CA GLU A 281 -3.30 -23.98 19.61
C GLU A 281 -2.75 -24.48 18.27
N ASP A 282 -3.54 -24.42 17.20
CA ASP A 282 -3.08 -24.84 15.88
C ASP A 282 -1.96 -23.91 15.36
N PHE A 283 -2.07 -22.59 15.56
CA PHE A 283 -1.01 -21.66 15.17
C PHE A 283 0.33 -22.00 15.83
N TRP A 284 0.33 -22.28 17.14
CA TRP A 284 1.55 -22.65 17.86
C TRP A 284 2.05 -24.04 17.49
N PHE A 285 1.15 -25.00 17.28
CA PHE A 285 1.50 -26.34 16.79
C PHE A 285 2.24 -26.29 15.44
N PHE A 286 1.73 -25.52 14.48
CA PHE A 286 2.37 -25.37 13.17
C PHE A 286 3.68 -24.57 13.25
N TYR A 287 3.76 -23.56 14.13
CA TYR A 287 5.03 -22.85 14.35
C TYR A 287 6.12 -23.76 14.94
N SER A 288 5.78 -24.58 15.94
CA SER A 288 6.71 -25.52 16.56
C SER A 288 7.21 -26.57 15.57
N ASN A 289 6.37 -26.98 14.62
CA ASN A 289 6.70 -27.98 13.60
C ASN A 289 6.93 -27.38 12.20
N ARG A 290 7.28 -26.10 12.12
CA ARG A 290 7.42 -25.33 10.86
C ARG A 290 8.44 -25.89 9.86
N HIS A 291 9.36 -26.75 10.31
CA HIS A 291 10.34 -27.41 9.45
C HIS A 291 9.79 -28.67 8.78
N GLU A 292 8.69 -29.22 9.27
CA GLU A 292 8.09 -30.48 8.80
C GLU A 292 6.80 -30.24 7.99
N TYR A 293 6.04 -29.19 8.30
CA TYR A 293 4.74 -28.92 7.66
C TYR A 293 4.76 -27.69 6.75
N SER A 294 4.04 -27.78 5.62
CA SER A 294 3.86 -26.64 4.71
C SER A 294 2.96 -25.56 5.34
N ASN A 295 3.28 -24.29 5.08
CA ASN A 295 2.70 -23.13 5.77
C ASN A 295 1.30 -22.69 5.27
N ASN A 296 0.53 -23.60 4.65
CA ASN A 296 -0.81 -23.33 4.13
C ASN A 296 -1.94 -23.69 5.10
N PHE A 297 -1.63 -23.97 6.36
CA PHE A 297 -2.62 -24.47 7.32
C PHE A 297 -3.80 -23.51 7.52
N ILE A 298 -3.54 -22.20 7.62
CA ILE A 298 -4.58 -21.21 7.93
C ILE A 298 -5.61 -21.13 6.82
N LYS A 299 -5.16 -21.15 5.55
CA LYS A 299 -6.03 -21.18 4.37
C LYS A 299 -6.91 -22.43 4.36
N ASN A 300 -6.31 -23.60 4.58
CA ASN A 300 -7.05 -24.87 4.57
C ASN A 300 -8.07 -24.95 5.71
N LYS A 301 -7.69 -24.47 6.90
CA LYS A 301 -8.57 -24.47 8.08
C LYS A 301 -9.74 -23.51 7.91
N LEU A 302 -9.48 -22.26 7.49
CA LEU A 302 -10.52 -21.28 7.21
C LEU A 302 -11.47 -21.78 6.11
N SER A 303 -10.95 -22.36 5.03
CA SER A 303 -11.78 -22.93 3.96
C SER A 303 -12.72 -24.03 4.45
N ARG A 304 -12.24 -24.93 5.31
CA ARG A 304 -13.07 -25.98 5.91
C ARG A 304 -14.12 -25.41 6.87
N ASP A 305 -13.74 -24.43 7.68
CA ASP A 305 -14.66 -23.89 8.67
C ASP A 305 -15.72 -22.99 8.02
N PHE A 306 -15.36 -22.20 6.99
CA PHE A 306 -16.31 -21.42 6.17
C PHE A 306 -17.32 -22.30 5.44
N SER A 307 -16.94 -23.51 5.00
CA SER A 307 -17.89 -24.44 4.35
C SER A 307 -19.03 -24.91 5.26
N LYS A 308 -18.95 -24.64 6.58
CA LYS A 308 -19.96 -25.01 7.57
C LYS A 308 -20.76 -23.81 8.09
N LEU A 309 -20.38 -22.60 7.69
CA LEU A 309 -20.96 -21.34 8.16
C LEU A 309 -22.01 -20.87 7.16
N ASP A 310 -23.06 -20.24 7.67
CA ASP A 310 -23.93 -19.40 6.85
C ASP A 310 -23.21 -18.08 6.53
N THR A 311 -23.51 -17.48 5.38
CA THR A 311 -22.82 -16.25 4.93
C THR A 311 -22.99 -15.07 5.90
N SER A 312 -24.09 -15.03 6.66
CA SER A 312 -24.33 -14.03 7.70
C SER A 312 -23.41 -14.18 8.92
N GLU A 313 -22.82 -15.36 9.14
CA GLU A 313 -21.95 -15.64 10.28
C GLU A 313 -20.46 -15.37 9.98
N TYR A 314 -20.08 -15.12 8.72
CA TYR A 314 -18.68 -14.97 8.31
C TYR A 314 -17.96 -13.86 9.06
N GLU A 315 -18.61 -12.70 9.20
CA GLU A 315 -18.04 -11.54 9.89
C GLU A 315 -17.83 -11.85 11.38
N GLU A 316 -18.88 -12.32 12.07
CA GLU A 316 -18.81 -12.66 13.49
C GLU A 316 -17.76 -13.73 13.76
N PHE A 317 -17.65 -14.73 12.89
CA PHE A 317 -16.66 -15.80 13.00
C PHE A 317 -15.22 -15.30 12.94
N ILE A 318 -14.89 -14.48 11.93
CA ILE A 318 -13.54 -13.93 11.75
C ILE A 318 -13.21 -12.94 12.85
N TYR A 319 -14.16 -12.07 13.20
CA TYR A 319 -14.00 -11.14 14.30
C TYR A 319 -13.74 -11.88 15.60
N ASN A 320 -14.48 -12.95 15.90
CA ASN A 320 -14.25 -13.78 17.07
C ASN A 320 -12.83 -14.38 17.11
N ILE A 321 -12.28 -14.86 15.98
CA ILE A 321 -10.95 -15.51 15.96
C ILE A 321 -9.81 -14.50 16.15
N PHE A 322 -9.89 -13.35 15.47
CA PHE A 322 -8.76 -12.42 15.32
C PHE A 322 -8.92 -11.13 16.11
N ARG A 323 -9.96 -10.96 16.93
CA ARG A 323 -10.09 -9.83 17.85
C ARG A 323 -9.10 -9.96 19.02
N THR A 324 -8.62 -8.81 19.48
CA THR A 324 -7.89 -8.62 20.74
C THR A 324 -8.87 -8.27 21.86
N ASP A 325 -9.34 -9.29 22.58
CA ASP A 325 -9.99 -9.09 23.88
C ASP A 325 -8.97 -9.11 25.02
N ILE A 326 -9.17 -8.26 26.02
CA ILE A 326 -8.31 -8.13 27.22
C ILE A 326 -8.36 -9.39 28.10
N ASP A 327 -9.42 -10.20 28.00
CA ASP A 327 -9.75 -11.20 29.03
C ASP A 327 -9.58 -12.68 28.61
N ILE A 328 -8.96 -12.97 27.46
CA ILE A 328 -8.78 -14.36 27.02
C ILE A 328 -7.43 -14.51 26.30
N ARG A 329 -6.76 -15.64 26.55
CA ARG A 329 -5.60 -16.18 25.80
C ARG A 329 -5.93 -16.47 24.32
N ASN A 330 -6.42 -15.46 23.60
CA ASN A 330 -6.71 -15.49 22.18
C ASN A 330 -5.40 -15.45 21.36
N LEU A 331 -5.52 -15.68 20.06
CA LEU A 331 -4.37 -15.84 19.18
C LEU A 331 -3.46 -14.60 19.19
N ASN A 332 -4.04 -13.43 18.94
CA ASN A 332 -3.30 -12.17 18.88
C ASN A 332 -2.63 -11.81 20.21
N TYR A 333 -3.32 -12.00 21.34
CA TYR A 333 -2.73 -11.85 22.66
C TYR A 333 -1.54 -12.79 22.86
N SER A 334 -1.70 -14.09 22.53
CA SER A 334 -0.63 -15.08 22.71
C SER A 334 0.61 -14.75 21.86
N ILE A 335 0.42 -14.24 20.64
CA ILE A 335 1.50 -13.78 19.77
C ILE A 335 2.17 -12.55 20.38
N SER A 336 1.38 -11.58 20.82
CA SER A 336 1.84 -10.34 21.45
C SER A 336 2.62 -10.61 22.75
N GLU A 337 2.17 -11.54 23.57
CA GLU A 337 2.84 -12.01 24.78
C GLU A 337 4.17 -12.71 24.44
N LYS A 338 4.18 -13.59 23.42
CA LYS A 338 5.41 -14.25 22.97
C LYS A 338 6.45 -13.24 22.50
N ILE A 339 6.04 -12.24 21.73
CA ILE A 339 6.92 -11.15 21.26
C ILE A 339 7.48 -10.37 22.46
N SER A 340 6.63 -9.98 23.41
CA SER A 340 7.04 -9.27 24.63
C SER A 340 7.99 -10.08 25.52
N SER A 341 7.76 -11.39 25.64
CA SER A 341 8.64 -12.29 26.40
C SER A 341 10.02 -12.48 25.75
N GLY A 342 10.12 -12.14 24.46
CA GLY A 342 11.31 -12.31 23.64
C GLY A 342 11.62 -13.78 23.29
N PHE A 343 12.47 -13.96 22.28
CA PHE A 343 13.04 -15.26 21.97
C PHE A 343 14.35 -15.44 22.74
N GLN A 344 14.61 -16.65 23.24
CA GLN A 344 15.84 -16.94 23.98
C GLN A 344 16.54 -18.16 23.41
N LEU A 345 17.87 -18.06 23.29
CA LEU A 345 18.72 -19.20 23.01
C LEU A 345 18.74 -20.16 24.20
N THR A 346 18.65 -21.45 23.90
CA THR A 346 18.74 -22.50 24.91
C THR A 346 20.08 -22.51 25.62
N ARG A 347 20.11 -23.03 26.86
CA ARG A 347 21.36 -23.24 27.59
C ARG A 347 22.37 -24.08 26.78
N THR A 348 21.87 -25.07 26.05
CA THR A 348 22.68 -25.92 25.16
C THR A 348 23.25 -25.14 23.98
N GLN A 349 22.47 -24.30 23.30
CA GLN A 349 22.94 -23.47 22.19
C GLN A 349 23.96 -22.43 22.66
N LYS A 350 23.73 -21.78 23.82
CA LYS A 350 24.72 -20.89 24.45
C LYS A 350 26.02 -21.62 24.78
N PHE A 351 25.93 -22.84 25.34
CA PHE A 351 27.12 -23.66 25.63
C PHE A 351 27.88 -24.06 24.35
N LEU A 352 27.16 -24.47 23.30
CA LEU A 352 27.74 -24.80 22.00
C LEU A 352 28.42 -23.59 21.36
N ASN A 353 27.76 -22.43 21.37
CA ASN A 353 28.34 -21.19 20.86
C ASN A 353 29.62 -20.82 21.63
N LYS A 354 29.64 -21.03 22.95
CA LYS A 354 30.84 -20.83 23.77
C LYS A 354 31.97 -21.78 23.39
N LEU A 355 31.66 -23.05 23.12
CA LEU A 355 32.64 -24.04 22.66
C LEU A 355 33.18 -23.69 21.26
N TYR A 356 32.30 -23.38 20.30
CA TYR A 356 32.69 -23.03 18.94
C TYR A 356 33.59 -21.80 18.89
N THR A 357 33.34 -20.77 19.70
CA THR A 357 34.19 -19.58 19.74
C THR A 357 35.51 -19.77 20.49
N LYS A 358 35.63 -20.81 21.34
CA LYS A 358 36.82 -21.04 22.17
C LYS A 358 37.78 -22.06 21.58
N LEU A 359 37.30 -22.98 20.75
CA LEU A 359 38.08 -24.10 20.24
C LEU A 359 38.65 -23.88 18.82
N GLU A 360 38.34 -22.76 18.14
CA GLU A 360 38.72 -22.53 16.72
C GLU A 360 38.41 -23.71 15.77
N ILE A 361 37.47 -24.59 16.15
CA ILE A 361 37.07 -25.73 15.34
C ILE A 361 36.13 -25.22 14.24
N SER A 362 36.77 -24.84 13.12
CA SER A 362 36.25 -24.66 11.77
C SER A 362 34.74 -24.84 11.55
N ASN A 363 34.05 -23.77 11.11
CA ASN A 363 33.06 -23.90 10.03
C ASN A 363 32.65 -22.56 9.37
N LYS A 364 32.96 -22.46 8.07
CA LYS A 364 32.37 -21.69 6.95
C LYS A 364 32.04 -20.18 7.04
N ASN A 365 31.87 -19.56 8.20
CA ASN A 365 31.53 -18.14 8.31
C ASN A 365 32.64 -17.37 9.04
N GLN A 366 33.66 -16.98 8.29
CA GLN A 366 34.96 -16.43 8.74
C GLN A 366 34.89 -15.02 9.41
N TRP A 367 33.69 -14.47 9.68
CA TRP A 367 33.49 -13.07 10.10
C TRP A 367 32.92 -12.87 11.51
N LEU A 368 32.40 -13.91 12.17
CA LEU A 368 31.88 -13.82 13.55
C LEU A 368 33.01 -14.15 14.53
N LYS A 369 33.60 -13.12 15.15
CA LYS A 369 34.83 -13.22 15.95
C LYS A 369 34.58 -13.42 17.45
N SER A 370 33.38 -13.09 17.97
CA SER A 370 33.10 -13.16 19.41
C SER A 370 31.90 -14.05 19.79
N TYR A 371 31.93 -14.60 21.02
CA TYR A 371 30.81 -15.33 21.63
C TYR A 371 29.51 -14.52 21.64
N LYS A 372 29.62 -13.20 21.83
CA LYS A 372 28.49 -12.26 21.81
C LYS A 372 27.89 -12.14 20.41
N GLU A 373 28.73 -11.99 19.38
CA GLU A 373 28.29 -11.94 17.97
C GLU A 373 27.60 -13.23 17.52
N LYS A 374 28.15 -14.39 17.89
CA LYS A 374 27.53 -15.68 17.53
C LYS A 374 26.18 -15.89 18.20
N ASN A 375 26.04 -15.50 19.46
CA ASN A 375 24.75 -15.52 20.15
C ASN A 375 23.75 -14.52 19.55
N ASN A 376 24.17 -13.30 19.21
CA ASN A 376 23.30 -12.33 18.56
C ASN A 376 22.85 -12.82 17.17
N SER A 377 23.74 -13.44 16.40
CA SER A 377 23.41 -14.02 15.09
C SER A 377 22.41 -15.18 15.20
N ASP A 378 22.63 -16.12 16.11
CA ASP A 378 21.71 -17.24 16.32
C ASP A 378 20.36 -16.77 16.90
N LEU A 379 20.37 -15.77 17.78
CA LEU A 379 19.15 -15.15 18.31
C LEU A 379 18.37 -14.45 17.19
N GLY A 380 19.05 -13.70 16.33
CA GLY A 380 18.44 -13.06 15.17
C GLY A 380 17.86 -14.06 14.18
N ASN A 381 18.45 -15.26 14.06
CA ASN A 381 17.85 -16.34 13.26
C ASN A 381 16.52 -16.86 13.84
N GLU A 382 16.38 -16.95 15.17
CA GLU A 382 15.10 -17.34 15.80
C GLU A 382 14.01 -16.28 15.54
N TRP A 383 14.34 -14.99 15.71
CA TRP A 383 13.44 -13.88 15.36
C TRP A 383 13.05 -13.90 13.88
N LYS A 384 14.02 -14.09 13.00
CA LYS A 384 13.82 -14.19 11.55
C LYS A 384 12.95 -15.38 11.15
N ASP A 385 13.13 -16.53 11.80
CA ASP A 385 12.33 -17.73 11.56
C ASP A 385 10.88 -17.54 11.99
N PHE A 386 10.64 -16.94 13.16
CA PHE A 386 9.30 -16.56 13.60
C PHE A 386 8.66 -15.55 12.65
N TYR A 387 9.38 -14.50 12.29
CA TYR A 387 8.89 -13.49 11.35
C TYR A 387 8.54 -14.10 9.98
N ARG A 388 9.37 -15.01 9.43
CA ARG A 388 9.06 -15.70 8.17
C ARG A 388 7.79 -16.55 8.27
N TYR A 389 7.62 -17.26 9.38
CA TYR A 389 6.41 -18.04 9.64
C TYR A 389 5.18 -17.13 9.71
N PHE A 390 5.25 -16.07 10.53
CA PHE A 390 4.18 -15.10 10.72
C PHE A 390 3.83 -14.36 9.41
N LYS A 391 4.83 -13.94 8.63
CA LYS A 391 4.65 -13.35 7.30
C LYS A 391 3.79 -14.22 6.39
N THR A 392 4.10 -15.51 6.34
CA THR A 392 3.35 -16.45 5.50
C THR A 392 1.93 -16.68 6.02
N PHE A 393 1.77 -16.73 7.34
CA PHE A 393 0.47 -16.79 8.00
C PHE A 393 -0.42 -15.59 7.63
N ILE A 394 0.12 -14.36 7.71
CA ILE A 394 -0.59 -13.13 7.34
C ILE A 394 -0.99 -13.13 5.86
N TYR A 395 -0.08 -13.48 4.94
CA TYR A 395 -0.45 -13.61 3.52
C TYR A 395 -1.52 -14.68 3.31
N GLY A 396 -1.42 -15.83 3.99
CA GLY A 396 -2.40 -16.91 3.89
C GLY A 396 -3.79 -16.49 4.38
N LYS A 397 -3.85 -15.80 5.53
CA LYS A 397 -5.06 -15.21 6.12
C LYS A 397 -5.72 -14.25 5.13
N TRP A 398 -5.00 -13.22 4.69
CA TRP A 398 -5.58 -12.16 3.88
C TRP A 398 -5.85 -12.53 2.43
N ARG A 399 -5.06 -13.42 1.82
CA ARG A 399 -5.39 -13.98 0.50
C ARG A 399 -6.70 -14.76 0.52
N PHE A 400 -7.03 -15.42 1.64
CA PHE A 400 -8.31 -16.09 1.82
C PHE A 400 -9.43 -15.07 2.07
N LEU A 401 -9.26 -14.18 3.05
CA LEU A 401 -10.29 -13.18 3.41
C LEU A 401 -10.64 -12.25 2.24
N LYS A 402 -9.69 -11.92 1.37
CA LYS A 402 -9.93 -11.12 0.16
C LYS A 402 -11.00 -11.72 -0.75
N LEU A 403 -11.14 -13.05 -0.81
CA LEU A 403 -12.15 -13.74 -1.61
C LEU A 403 -13.58 -13.49 -1.09
N TYR A 404 -13.71 -13.09 0.18
CA TYR A 404 -14.98 -12.86 0.87
C TYR A 404 -15.12 -11.40 1.32
N LYS A 405 -14.37 -10.46 0.70
CA LYS A 405 -14.26 -9.06 1.14
C LYS A 405 -15.60 -8.32 1.29
N ASP A 406 -16.60 -8.70 0.50
CA ASP A 406 -17.91 -8.04 0.43
C ASP A 406 -18.83 -8.45 1.61
N TYR A 407 -18.49 -9.54 2.31
CA TYR A 407 -19.23 -10.01 3.49
C TYR A 407 -18.78 -9.36 4.80
N PHE A 408 -17.77 -8.48 4.77
CA PHE A 408 -17.26 -7.78 5.94
C PHE A 408 -17.59 -6.30 5.86
N SER A 409 -18.06 -5.72 6.96
CA SER A 409 -18.21 -4.29 7.16
C SER A 409 -16.84 -3.57 7.06
N PRO A 410 -16.81 -2.31 6.60
CA PRO A 410 -15.59 -1.52 6.52
C PRO A 410 -14.87 -1.41 7.87
N ASP A 411 -15.63 -1.22 8.96
CA ASP A 411 -15.10 -1.08 10.31
C ASP A 411 -14.35 -2.34 10.78
N ILE A 412 -14.93 -3.52 10.58
CA ILE A 412 -14.29 -4.77 10.97
C ILE A 412 -13.08 -5.07 10.08
N TRP A 413 -13.17 -4.81 8.77
CA TRP A 413 -12.04 -4.96 7.85
C TRP A 413 -10.85 -4.08 8.28
N GLN A 414 -11.12 -2.81 8.60
CA GLN A 414 -10.11 -1.87 9.09
C GLN A 414 -9.52 -2.29 10.43
N ASN A 415 -10.36 -2.69 11.39
CA ASN A 415 -9.90 -3.15 12.71
C ASN A 415 -8.99 -4.38 12.61
N LEU A 416 -9.35 -5.36 11.78
CA LEU A 416 -8.52 -6.56 11.57
C LEU A 416 -7.15 -6.23 10.98
N ILE A 417 -7.09 -5.32 10.00
CA ILE A 417 -5.83 -4.85 9.40
C ILE A 417 -5.00 -4.10 10.44
N HIS A 418 -5.63 -3.21 11.20
CA HIS A 418 -4.97 -2.41 12.22
C HIS A 418 -4.35 -3.27 13.33
N GLU A 419 -5.02 -4.33 13.78
CA GLU A 419 -4.48 -5.27 14.76
C GLU A 419 -3.28 -6.07 14.21
N ASP A 420 -3.32 -6.50 12.95
CA ASP A 420 -2.18 -7.18 12.34
C ASP A 420 -0.97 -6.22 12.19
N LEU A 421 -1.21 -4.95 11.81
CA LEU A 421 -0.17 -3.91 11.76
C LEU A 421 0.47 -3.68 13.14
N LYS A 422 -0.34 -3.58 14.22
CA LYS A 422 0.17 -3.46 15.60
C LYS A 422 1.09 -4.62 15.98
N ILE A 423 0.72 -5.86 15.63
CA ILE A 423 1.53 -7.03 15.94
C ILE A 423 2.84 -7.00 15.15
N ILE A 424 2.82 -6.59 13.88
CA ILE A 424 4.02 -6.43 13.06
C ILE A 424 4.94 -5.38 13.64
N ASP A 425 4.42 -4.20 13.99
CA ASP A 425 5.24 -3.12 14.57
C ASP A 425 5.81 -3.52 15.92
N LYS A 426 5.04 -4.20 16.76
CA LYS A 426 5.53 -4.78 18.01
C LYS A 426 6.63 -5.81 17.76
N LEU A 427 6.49 -6.65 16.75
CA LEU A 427 7.47 -7.67 16.36
C LEU A 427 8.79 -7.04 15.89
N VAL A 428 8.74 -5.98 15.08
CA VAL A 428 9.93 -5.23 14.62
C VAL A 428 10.62 -4.52 15.79
N LYS A 429 9.85 -3.80 16.61
CA LYS A 429 10.38 -2.97 17.72
C LYS A 429 10.91 -3.81 18.89
N SER A 430 10.42 -5.05 19.05
CA SER A 430 10.87 -5.95 20.14
C SER A 430 12.08 -6.82 19.78
N ASP A 431 12.52 -6.87 18.52
CA ASP A 431 13.71 -7.63 18.12
C ASP A 431 15.01 -6.90 18.51
N PRO A 432 15.76 -7.37 19.54
CA PRO A 432 16.97 -6.70 20.00
C PRO A 432 18.13 -6.81 19.00
N THR A 433 18.03 -7.68 18.00
CA THR A 433 19.07 -7.91 16.99
C THR A 433 18.90 -7.04 15.74
N LEU A 434 17.76 -6.33 15.63
CA LEU A 434 17.36 -5.50 14.47
C LEU A 434 17.38 -6.27 13.14
N THR A 435 17.30 -7.59 13.20
CA THR A 435 17.28 -8.43 12.01
C THR A 435 15.98 -8.27 11.24
N ILE A 436 14.86 -8.17 11.95
CA ILE A 436 13.55 -7.96 11.33
C ILE A 436 13.47 -6.55 10.72
N LEU A 437 13.95 -5.53 11.43
CA LEU A 437 14.02 -4.15 10.92
C LEU A 437 14.77 -4.08 9.58
N LYS A 438 15.91 -4.77 9.45
CA LYS A 438 16.67 -4.84 8.19
C LYS A 438 15.94 -5.56 7.05
N ILE A 439 15.01 -6.47 7.37
CA ILE A 439 14.20 -7.19 6.37
C ILE A 439 13.06 -6.30 5.87
N GLU A 440 12.38 -5.59 6.76
CA GLU A 440 11.25 -4.71 6.43
C GLU A 440 11.73 -3.37 5.82
N SER A 441 12.84 -2.81 6.32
CA SER A 441 13.46 -1.58 5.81
C SER A 441 14.95 -1.78 5.53
N PRO A 442 15.31 -2.41 4.39
CA PRO A 442 16.70 -2.44 3.95
C PRO A 442 17.19 -1.01 3.65
N HIS A 443 18.24 -0.55 4.30
CA HIS A 443 18.76 0.83 4.14
C HIS A 443 19.26 1.17 2.72
N GLU A 444 19.39 0.22 1.79
CA GLU A 444 20.19 0.38 0.56
C GLU A 444 19.46 0.83 -0.72
N THR A 445 18.15 1.11 -0.75
CA THR A 445 17.55 1.64 -2.00
C THR A 445 16.52 2.73 -1.75
N ARG A 446 16.99 3.98 -1.59
CA ARG A 446 16.15 5.18 -1.66
C ARG A 446 15.55 5.43 -3.07
N PHE A 447 15.93 4.65 -4.09
CA PHE A 447 15.62 4.99 -5.50
C PHE A 447 15.02 3.88 -6.39
N SER A 448 14.61 2.71 -5.85
CA SER A 448 13.97 1.69 -6.70
C SER A 448 12.80 0.99 -6.00
N VAL A 449 11.67 1.70 -5.92
CA VAL A 449 10.37 1.11 -5.54
C VAL A 449 9.94 0.02 -6.54
N SER A 450 10.46 0.05 -7.78
CA SER A 450 10.06 -0.86 -8.85
C SER A 450 10.53 -2.31 -8.74
N HIS A 451 11.48 -2.65 -7.85
CA HIS A 451 12.08 -3.99 -7.78
C HIS A 451 12.16 -4.60 -6.36
N ARG A 452 11.56 -3.96 -5.33
CA ARG A 452 11.49 -4.57 -3.99
C ARG A 452 10.29 -5.50 -3.89
N ASN A 453 10.49 -6.62 -3.20
CA ASN A 453 9.36 -7.45 -2.75
C ASN A 453 8.53 -6.63 -1.76
N GLU A 454 7.24 -6.52 -2.03
CA GLU A 454 6.27 -5.85 -1.16
C GLU A 454 6.40 -6.33 0.29
N ASN A 455 6.51 -5.36 1.20
CA ASN A 455 6.61 -5.64 2.63
C ASN A 455 5.21 -5.92 3.22
N ILE A 456 5.12 -6.42 4.46
CA ILE A 456 3.80 -6.85 4.98
C ILE A 456 2.89 -5.64 5.23
N ARG A 457 3.43 -4.53 5.75
CA ARG A 457 2.64 -3.32 6.03
C ARG A 457 2.07 -2.73 4.74
N GLU A 458 2.87 -2.67 3.68
CA GLU A 458 2.49 -2.23 2.34
C GLU A 458 1.36 -3.10 1.77
N PHE A 459 1.50 -4.43 1.84
CA PHE A 459 0.48 -5.38 1.41
C PHE A 459 -0.85 -5.17 2.14
N LEU A 460 -0.80 -5.04 3.47
CA LEU A 460 -1.99 -4.81 4.29
C LEU A 460 -2.66 -3.47 3.99
N PHE A 461 -1.87 -2.41 3.78
CA PHE A 461 -2.43 -1.10 3.43
C PHE A 461 -3.10 -1.11 2.05
N LYS A 462 -2.49 -1.76 1.04
CA LYS A 462 -3.17 -1.93 -0.27
C LYS A 462 -4.50 -2.69 -0.14
N LEU A 463 -4.57 -3.71 0.70
CA LEU A 463 -5.82 -4.43 0.97
C LEU A 463 -6.87 -3.61 1.70
N LEU A 464 -6.44 -2.69 2.56
CA LEU A 464 -7.34 -1.73 3.19
C LEU A 464 -7.99 -0.89 2.09
N VAL A 465 -7.16 -0.22 1.29
CA VAL A 465 -7.64 0.76 0.32
C VAL A 465 -8.37 0.13 -0.89
N ASP A 466 -8.19 -1.15 -1.18
CA ASP A 466 -8.92 -1.92 -2.22
C ASP A 466 -10.42 -2.13 -1.91
N LYS A 467 -10.89 -1.80 -0.70
CA LYS A 467 -12.30 -1.96 -0.29
C LYS A 467 -13.12 -0.69 -0.58
N GLN A 468 -14.20 -0.84 -1.35
CA GLN A 468 -14.95 0.26 -1.99
C GLN A 468 -15.67 1.24 -1.05
N ASP A 469 -15.84 0.90 0.24
CA ASP A 469 -16.58 1.72 1.22
C ASP A 469 -15.72 2.27 2.36
N ILE A 470 -14.40 2.18 2.24
CA ILE A 470 -13.51 2.71 3.29
C ILE A 470 -13.46 4.24 3.23
N ASN A 471 -13.61 4.87 4.39
CA ASN A 471 -13.46 6.30 4.54
C ASN A 471 -11.99 6.73 4.41
N LEU A 472 -11.57 7.02 3.17
CA LEU A 472 -10.20 7.47 2.88
C LEU A 472 -9.84 8.79 3.55
N ASN A 473 -10.81 9.67 3.81
CA ASN A 473 -10.58 10.93 4.53
C ASN A 473 -10.17 10.65 6.00
N GLN A 474 -10.78 9.65 6.64
CA GLN A 474 -10.40 9.25 8.00
C GLN A 474 -9.01 8.61 8.03
N ILE A 475 -8.66 7.78 7.05
CA ILE A 475 -7.29 7.22 6.93
C ILE A 475 -6.28 8.35 6.75
N LEU A 476 -6.60 9.33 5.91
CA LEU A 476 -5.74 10.49 5.68
C LEU A 476 -5.55 11.33 6.96
N HIS A 477 -6.60 11.48 7.78
CA HIS A 477 -6.50 12.13 9.09
C HIS A 477 -5.58 11.35 10.05
N ASN A 478 -5.70 10.02 10.09
CA ASN A 478 -4.86 9.19 10.96
C ASN A 478 -3.37 9.29 10.59
N ILE A 479 -3.04 9.33 9.29
CA ILE A 479 -1.67 9.53 8.80
C ILE A 479 -1.09 10.85 9.32
N ASN A 480 -1.91 11.92 9.38
CA ASN A 480 -1.48 13.20 9.92
C ASN A 480 -1.16 13.15 11.42
N ASP A 481 -1.99 12.44 12.20
CA ASP A 481 -1.74 12.29 13.62
C ASP A 481 -0.49 11.43 13.88
N GLU A 482 -0.30 10.36 13.11
CA GLU A 482 0.91 9.53 13.15
C GLU A 482 2.17 10.31 12.77
N GLU A 483 2.11 11.17 11.75
CA GLU A 483 3.21 12.03 11.33
C GLU A 483 3.63 13.02 12.42
N ARG A 484 2.67 13.66 13.10
CA ARG A 484 2.96 14.55 14.25
C ARG A 484 3.61 13.79 15.39
N ASN A 485 3.11 12.59 15.69
CA ASN A 485 3.69 11.74 16.73
C ASN A 485 5.11 11.28 16.37
N LEU A 486 5.39 10.99 15.10
CA LEU A 486 6.72 10.65 14.61
C LEU A 486 7.72 11.79 14.84
N ARG A 487 7.34 13.04 14.56
CA ARG A 487 8.21 14.22 14.78
C ARG A 487 8.53 14.47 16.26
N LEU A 488 7.61 14.13 17.15
CA LEU A 488 7.77 14.29 18.60
C LEU A 488 8.51 13.11 19.26
N SER A 489 8.73 12.01 18.52
CA SER A 489 9.37 10.81 19.06
C SER A 489 10.89 10.98 19.14
N ASP A 490 11.45 10.70 20.31
CA ASP A 490 12.90 10.65 20.53
C ASP A 490 13.55 9.37 19.96
N ASP A 491 12.74 8.39 19.52
CA ASP A 491 13.21 7.08 19.07
C ASP A 491 13.71 7.11 17.61
N LYS A 492 14.93 7.62 17.44
CA LYS A 492 15.61 7.70 16.14
C LYS A 492 15.89 6.33 15.51
N GLN A 493 15.81 5.24 16.27
CA GLN A 493 16.18 3.91 15.79
C GLN A 493 15.17 3.34 14.78
N PHE A 494 13.89 3.66 14.95
CA PHE A 494 12.80 3.19 14.09
C PHE A 494 12.22 4.28 13.18
N PHE A 495 12.80 5.49 13.23
CA PHE A 495 12.33 6.64 12.46
C PHE A 495 12.21 6.33 10.97
N ASP A 496 13.27 5.82 10.33
CA ASP A 496 13.27 5.49 8.89
C ASP A 496 12.22 4.42 8.55
N TYR A 497 11.95 3.48 9.46
CA TYR A 497 10.98 2.41 9.25
C TYR A 497 9.53 2.93 9.28
N ASP A 498 9.21 3.80 10.22
CA ASP A 498 7.87 4.40 10.31
C ASP A 498 7.68 5.51 9.25
N TYR A 499 8.71 6.30 8.98
CA TYR A 499 8.70 7.35 7.93
C TYR A 499 8.45 6.77 6.53
N GLU A 500 9.17 5.73 6.12
CA GLU A 500 8.98 5.13 4.79
C GLU A 500 7.60 4.48 4.64
N PHE A 501 7.04 3.94 5.72
CA PHE A 501 5.67 3.40 5.67
C PHE A 501 4.62 4.52 5.52
N LEU A 502 4.72 5.60 6.30
CA LEU A 502 3.84 6.78 6.15
C LEU A 502 3.96 7.36 4.74
N ARG A 503 5.19 7.45 4.22
CA ARG A 503 5.45 7.90 2.86
C ARG A 503 4.77 7.01 1.83
N PHE A 504 4.89 5.69 1.96
CA PHE A 504 4.21 4.73 1.09
C PHE A 504 2.69 4.89 1.15
N GLN A 505 2.11 5.00 2.34
CA GLN A 505 0.66 5.18 2.51
C GLN A 505 0.16 6.42 1.78
N LEU A 506 0.85 7.55 1.97
CA LEU A 506 0.52 8.80 1.30
C LEU A 506 0.64 8.67 -0.22
N LEU A 507 1.71 8.06 -0.74
CA LEU A 507 1.90 7.86 -2.19
C LEU A 507 0.76 7.04 -2.82
N ILE A 508 0.28 5.99 -2.15
CA ILE A 508 -0.87 5.20 -2.62
C ILE A 508 -2.14 6.05 -2.64
N LEU A 509 -2.39 6.85 -1.60
CA LEU A 509 -3.55 7.74 -1.56
C LEU A 509 -3.49 8.83 -2.64
N LEU A 510 -2.31 9.39 -2.90
CA LEU A 510 -2.09 10.36 -3.98
C LEU A 510 -2.35 9.74 -5.36
N ASP A 511 -1.92 8.50 -5.58
CA ASP A 511 -2.18 7.79 -6.84
C ASP A 511 -3.67 7.51 -7.06
N ILE A 512 -4.38 7.11 -6.00
CA ILE A 512 -5.83 6.90 -6.03
C ILE A 512 -6.56 8.22 -6.24
N TYR A 513 -6.12 9.30 -5.61
CA TYR A 513 -6.68 10.61 -5.85
C TYR A 513 -6.53 10.99 -7.33
N LYS A 514 -5.31 10.92 -7.87
CA LYS A 514 -4.99 11.30 -9.25
C LYS A 514 -5.76 10.48 -10.29
N ASN A 515 -5.87 9.16 -10.07
CA ASN A 515 -6.40 8.21 -11.08
C ASN A 515 -7.87 7.81 -10.83
N GLY A 516 -8.41 8.00 -9.63
CA GLY A 516 -9.75 7.54 -9.22
C GLY A 516 -10.83 8.63 -9.29
N GLY A 517 -12.10 8.21 -9.20
CA GLY A 517 -13.27 9.09 -9.13
C GLY A 517 -13.74 9.43 -7.71
N ILE A 518 -12.92 9.17 -6.69
CA ILE A 518 -13.26 9.38 -5.28
C ILE A 518 -12.83 10.80 -4.87
N ASP A 519 -13.73 11.53 -4.23
CA ASP A 519 -13.48 12.88 -3.69
C ASP A 519 -12.84 12.77 -2.30
N ILE A 520 -11.51 12.76 -2.30
CA ILE A 520 -10.71 12.95 -1.08
C ILE A 520 -10.54 14.47 -0.90
N ASN A 521 -10.84 15.00 0.28
CA ASN A 521 -10.66 16.43 0.55
C ASN A 521 -9.18 16.74 0.82
N ILE A 522 -8.40 16.85 -0.25
CA ILE A 522 -6.98 17.16 -0.16
C ILE A 522 -6.73 18.63 0.22
N LEU A 523 -7.66 19.54 -0.06
CA LEU A 523 -7.49 20.96 0.24
C LEU A 523 -7.57 21.27 1.75
N GLU A 524 -8.27 20.44 2.53
CA GLU A 524 -8.22 20.45 4.00
C GLU A 524 -6.94 19.83 4.57
N PHE A 525 -6.14 19.16 3.74
CA PHE A 525 -4.83 18.67 4.13
C PHE A 525 -3.89 19.87 4.35
N ARG A 526 -3.77 20.23 5.64
CA ARG A 526 -2.93 21.25 6.26
C ARG A 526 -1.84 21.83 5.32
N ARG A 527 -2.08 23.06 4.84
CA ARG A 527 -1.11 23.98 4.18
C ARG A 527 0.21 24.21 4.94
N ALA A 528 0.48 23.52 6.05
CA ALA A 528 1.63 23.70 6.93
C ALA A 528 2.41 22.40 7.24
N SER A 529 2.10 21.26 6.60
CA SER A 529 2.91 20.04 6.79
C SER A 529 4.02 19.94 5.73
N ASP A 530 5.27 20.10 6.18
CA ASP A 530 6.46 19.87 5.34
C ASP A 530 6.54 18.44 4.80
N PHE A 531 6.17 17.43 5.61
CA PHE A 531 6.25 16.01 5.23
C PHE A 531 5.38 15.71 4.01
N TYR A 532 4.12 16.13 4.06
CA TYR A 532 3.19 15.96 2.95
C TYR A 532 3.63 16.73 1.72
N SER A 533 4.03 17.99 1.91
CA SER A 533 4.41 18.87 0.81
C SER A 533 5.66 18.35 0.11
N GLN A 534 6.62 17.79 0.87
CA GLN A 534 7.79 17.09 0.34
C GLN A 534 7.40 15.89 -0.51
N ILE A 535 6.52 15.01 -0.01
CA ILE A 535 6.10 13.81 -0.73
C ILE A 535 5.31 14.18 -1.99
N CYS A 536 4.47 15.21 -1.93
CA CYS A 536 3.74 15.73 -3.09
C CYS A 536 4.71 16.29 -4.14
N PHE A 537 5.71 17.07 -3.71
CA PHE A 537 6.76 17.56 -4.59
C PHE A 537 7.49 16.40 -5.27
N ASP A 538 7.93 15.39 -4.51
CA ASP A 538 8.64 14.23 -5.05
C ASP A 538 7.76 13.40 -6.01
N TYR A 539 6.48 13.23 -5.68
CA TYR A 539 5.51 12.49 -6.49
C TYR A 539 5.23 13.16 -7.83
N LEU A 540 5.10 14.50 -7.84
CA LEU A 540 4.86 15.28 -9.06
C LEU A 540 6.16 15.62 -9.81
N GLY A 541 7.29 15.68 -9.13
CA GLY A 541 8.59 16.16 -9.62
C GLY A 541 9.31 15.21 -10.57
N THR A 542 8.66 14.15 -11.05
CA THR A 542 9.25 13.16 -11.97
C THR A 542 9.30 13.63 -13.44
N GLY A 543 8.97 14.89 -13.74
CA GLY A 543 9.04 15.46 -15.08
C GLY A 543 8.10 16.66 -15.30
N ARG A 544 7.85 16.96 -16.57
CA ARG A 544 6.89 17.99 -17.00
C ARG A 544 5.46 17.51 -16.72
N ILE A 545 4.63 18.40 -16.20
CA ILE A 545 3.21 18.11 -15.97
C ILE A 545 2.46 18.16 -17.30
N GLU A 546 1.47 17.28 -17.46
CA GLU A 546 0.51 17.32 -18.56
C GLU A 546 -0.20 18.70 -18.61
N THR A 547 -0.67 19.09 -19.79
CA THR A 547 -1.30 20.39 -19.98
C THR A 547 -2.63 20.49 -19.23
N PHE A 548 -2.83 21.61 -18.54
CA PHE A 548 -4.07 21.94 -17.87
C PHE A 548 -5.07 22.40 -18.94
N VAL A 549 -5.97 21.52 -19.34
CA VAL A 549 -7.01 21.88 -20.31
C VAL A 549 -7.96 22.89 -19.66
N GLN A 550 -7.90 24.15 -20.07
CA GLN A 550 -8.63 25.27 -19.46
C GLN A 550 -10.14 25.32 -19.79
N ASN A 551 -10.62 24.47 -20.70
CA ASN A 551 -12.02 24.50 -21.13
C ASN A 551 -12.93 23.73 -20.15
N LYS A 552 -14.02 24.37 -19.68
CA LYS A 552 -15.11 23.69 -18.96
C LYS A 552 -15.56 22.43 -19.71
N ILE A 553 -15.89 21.37 -18.99
CA ILE A 553 -16.44 20.14 -19.58
C ILE A 553 -17.74 20.51 -20.33
N THR A 554 -17.82 20.16 -21.61
CA THR A 554 -19.03 20.36 -22.43
C THR A 554 -19.68 19.02 -22.75
N GLU A 555 -21.01 19.00 -22.97
CA GLU A 555 -21.79 17.77 -23.21
C GLU A 555 -21.38 16.99 -24.49
N ALA A 556 -20.55 17.59 -25.35
CA ALA A 556 -20.07 17.00 -26.60
C ALA A 556 -18.71 16.27 -26.48
N GLU A 557 -18.10 16.24 -25.30
CA GLU A 557 -16.76 15.67 -25.08
C GLU A 557 -16.79 14.17 -24.80
N SER A 558 -15.78 13.46 -25.30
CA SER A 558 -15.63 12.02 -25.08
C SER A 558 -15.33 11.68 -23.60
N GLU A 559 -15.65 10.47 -23.17
CA GLU A 559 -15.34 10.02 -21.79
C GLU A 559 -13.84 10.10 -21.46
N GLU A 560 -12.96 9.94 -22.45
CA GLU A 560 -11.51 10.05 -22.27
C GLU A 560 -11.07 11.50 -22.01
N GLU A 561 -11.64 12.46 -22.72
CA GLU A 561 -11.37 13.89 -22.52
C GLU A 561 -11.84 14.36 -21.13
N ILE A 562 -13.00 13.89 -20.68
CA ILE A 562 -13.52 14.21 -19.34
C ILE A 562 -12.58 13.66 -18.24
N LYS A 563 -12.06 12.44 -18.41
CA LYS A 563 -11.11 11.84 -17.47
C LYS A 563 -9.79 12.62 -17.42
N GLN A 564 -9.28 13.06 -18.57
CA GLN A 564 -8.06 13.88 -18.64
C GLN A 564 -8.25 15.24 -17.96
N LYS A 565 -9.38 15.93 -18.20
CA LYS A 565 -9.70 17.20 -17.54
C LYS A 565 -9.77 17.08 -16.02
N ARG A 566 -10.47 16.06 -15.51
CA ARG A 566 -10.55 15.80 -14.06
C ARG A 566 -9.17 15.50 -13.46
N ARG A 567 -8.33 14.75 -14.17
CA ARG A 567 -6.95 14.47 -13.73
C ARG A 567 -6.11 15.75 -13.65
N ALA A 568 -6.22 16.63 -14.63
CA ALA A 568 -5.54 17.93 -14.64
C ALA A 568 -5.98 18.80 -13.46
N GLU A 569 -7.29 18.91 -13.20
CA GLU A 569 -7.85 19.63 -12.05
C GLU A 569 -7.32 19.07 -10.71
N LYS A 570 -7.27 17.74 -10.58
CA LYS A 570 -6.70 17.09 -9.40
C LYS A 570 -5.21 17.38 -9.22
N ILE A 571 -4.42 17.41 -10.29
CA ILE A 571 -3.02 17.80 -10.21
C ILE A 571 -2.88 19.26 -9.74
N GLN A 572 -3.73 20.18 -10.24
CA GLN A 572 -3.74 21.56 -9.75
C GLN A 572 -4.06 21.61 -8.25
N ASN A 573 -5.07 20.88 -7.79
CA ASN A 573 -5.44 20.82 -6.38
C ASN A 573 -4.31 20.26 -5.51
N LEU A 574 -3.55 19.26 -6.00
CA LEU A 574 -2.35 18.77 -5.32
C LEU A 574 -1.30 19.88 -5.17
N ILE A 575 -1.02 20.63 -6.24
CA ILE A 575 -0.06 21.74 -6.19
C ILE A 575 -0.52 22.81 -5.19
N LEU A 576 -1.80 23.16 -5.20
CA LEU A 576 -2.38 24.17 -4.32
C LEU A 576 -2.46 23.73 -2.85
N SER A 577 -2.49 22.43 -2.58
CA SER A 577 -2.54 21.86 -1.23
C SER A 577 -1.19 21.87 -0.50
N MET A 578 -0.07 21.96 -1.23
CA MET A 578 1.26 22.08 -0.64
C MET A 578 1.39 23.38 0.18
N ASN A 579 2.28 23.37 1.17
CA ASN A 579 2.65 24.59 1.89
C ASN A 579 3.30 25.62 0.93
N GLU A 580 3.38 26.88 1.37
CA GLU A 580 3.85 27.97 0.51
C GLU A 580 5.27 27.77 -0.02
N GLU A 581 6.17 27.24 0.81
CA GLU A 581 7.58 26.98 0.48
C GLU A 581 7.70 25.93 -0.64
N TYR A 582 7.06 24.77 -0.48
CA TYR A 582 7.09 23.68 -1.47
C TYR A 582 6.29 24.03 -2.72
N ARG A 583 5.17 24.76 -2.57
CA ARG A 583 4.38 25.24 -3.72
C ARG A 583 5.22 26.18 -4.59
N LEU A 584 5.91 27.15 -3.97
CA LEU A 584 6.84 28.03 -4.68
C LEU A 584 7.99 27.24 -5.29
N ALA A 585 8.64 26.37 -4.51
CA ALA A 585 9.72 25.51 -4.98
C ALA A 585 9.32 24.71 -6.23
N PHE A 586 8.11 24.13 -6.21
CA PHE A 586 7.62 23.28 -7.28
C PHE A 586 7.34 24.06 -8.56
N MET A 587 6.66 25.20 -8.45
CA MET A 587 6.38 26.05 -9.62
C MET A 587 7.67 26.64 -10.20
N LEU A 588 8.63 27.03 -9.36
CA LEU A 588 9.95 27.46 -9.83
C LEU A 588 10.73 26.33 -10.49
N TYR A 589 10.65 25.12 -9.93
CA TYR A 589 11.21 23.94 -10.55
C TYR A 589 10.64 23.71 -11.95
N GLN A 590 9.31 23.72 -12.12
CA GLN A 590 8.66 23.56 -13.43
C GLN A 590 9.06 24.67 -14.41
N LEU A 591 9.09 25.92 -13.95
CA LEU A 591 9.54 27.05 -14.78
C LEU A 591 11.01 26.90 -15.20
N ILE A 592 11.92 26.48 -14.31
CA ILE A 592 13.35 26.39 -14.63
C ILE A 592 13.68 25.15 -15.48
N TYR A 593 12.95 24.03 -15.28
CA TYR A 593 13.29 22.72 -15.83
C TYR A 593 13.07 22.55 -17.35
N THR A 594 12.28 23.40 -18.02
CA THR A 594 11.97 23.18 -19.46
C THR A 594 13.19 23.33 -20.39
N ASP A 595 13.36 22.37 -21.31
CA ASP A 595 14.47 22.31 -22.27
C ASP A 595 14.42 23.46 -23.30
N TYR A 596 15.54 24.18 -23.41
CA TYR A 596 15.86 25.24 -24.39
C TYR A 596 15.01 26.51 -24.37
N THR A 597 13.76 26.45 -24.87
CA THR A 597 12.97 27.64 -25.28
C THR A 597 11.45 27.42 -25.21
N GLN A 598 11.00 26.19 -24.98
CA GLN A 598 9.57 25.91 -24.91
C GLN A 598 9.02 26.32 -23.55
N TRP A 599 8.14 27.32 -23.58
CA TRP A 599 7.32 27.70 -22.44
C TRP A 599 6.39 26.55 -22.06
N ASP A 600 6.26 26.31 -20.76
CA ASP A 600 5.25 25.39 -20.23
C ASP A 600 3.85 25.87 -20.64
N ASP A 601 2.97 24.95 -21.00
CA ASP A 601 1.59 25.31 -21.36
C ASP A 601 0.77 25.71 -20.13
N ASN A 602 1.24 25.34 -18.94
CA ASN A 602 0.65 25.69 -17.65
C ASN A 602 1.19 27.02 -17.09
N ILE A 603 1.91 27.81 -17.90
CA ILE A 603 2.58 29.04 -17.44
C ILE A 603 1.65 30.07 -16.81
N GLU A 604 0.41 30.19 -17.30
CA GLU A 604 -0.58 31.11 -16.74
C GLU A 604 -0.99 30.76 -15.31
N PHE A 605 -1.12 29.45 -15.02
CA PHE A 605 -1.37 28.97 -13.67
C PHE A 605 -0.18 29.30 -12.75
N TYR A 606 1.05 29.02 -13.18
CA TYR A 606 2.24 29.33 -12.40
C TYR A 606 2.43 30.84 -12.17
N ASP A 607 2.21 31.67 -13.21
CA ASP A 607 2.28 33.13 -13.12
C ASP A 607 1.31 33.67 -12.05
N THR A 608 0.06 33.23 -12.12
CA THR A 608 -1.01 33.66 -11.22
C THR A 608 -0.71 33.28 -9.77
N GLU A 609 -0.34 32.02 -9.53
CA GLU A 609 -0.12 31.52 -8.17
C GLU A 609 1.20 32.00 -7.55
N ILE A 610 2.28 32.15 -8.34
CA ILE A 610 3.52 32.77 -7.86
C ILE A 610 3.29 34.23 -7.50
N LYS A 611 2.58 35.01 -8.32
CA LYS A 611 2.27 36.41 -8.01
C LYS A 611 1.44 36.55 -6.73
N LYS A 612 0.49 35.63 -6.49
CA LYS A 612 -0.26 35.58 -5.23
C LYS A 612 0.65 35.30 -4.03
N LEU A 613 1.53 34.30 -4.13
CA LEU A 613 2.51 33.96 -3.08
C LEU A 613 3.47 35.11 -2.78
N MET A 614 3.95 35.79 -3.82
CA MET A 614 4.91 36.89 -3.69
C MET A 614 4.24 38.23 -3.39
N SER A 615 2.91 38.29 -3.23
CA SER A 615 2.17 39.49 -2.82
C SER A 615 2.29 39.75 -1.30
N CYS A 616 3.49 39.66 -0.76
CA CYS A 616 3.86 39.95 0.62
C CYS A 616 5.00 41.00 0.66
N ASP A 617 5.41 41.40 1.86
CA ASP A 617 6.54 42.31 2.05
C ASP A 617 7.88 41.67 1.65
N GLU A 618 8.91 42.50 1.46
CA GLU A 618 10.21 42.03 0.95
C GLU A 618 10.92 41.06 1.92
N GLU A 619 10.69 41.16 3.23
CA GLU A 619 11.28 40.25 4.22
C GLU A 619 10.66 38.85 4.08
N GLN A 620 9.33 38.77 4.00
CA GLN A 620 8.62 37.50 3.77
C GLN A 620 8.94 36.90 2.40
N GLN A 621 9.08 37.74 1.36
CA GLN A 621 9.52 37.30 0.03
C GLN A 621 10.92 36.66 0.06
N ASN A 622 11.88 37.28 0.77
CA ASN A 622 13.22 36.73 0.95
C ASN A 622 13.17 35.38 1.68
N TYR A 623 12.39 35.29 2.77
CA TYR A 623 12.22 34.05 3.51
C TYR A 623 11.66 32.91 2.64
N LEU A 624 10.55 33.16 1.93
CA LEU A 624 9.91 32.16 1.06
C LEU A 624 10.86 31.70 -0.06
N PHE A 625 11.60 32.62 -0.66
CA PHE A 625 12.55 32.28 -1.72
C PHE A 625 13.69 31.40 -1.20
N GLU A 626 14.31 31.76 -0.07
CA GLU A 626 15.39 30.98 0.52
C GLU A 626 14.91 29.58 0.92
N GLN A 627 13.72 29.46 1.52
CA GLN A 627 13.13 28.15 1.83
C GLN A 627 12.89 27.33 0.56
N ALA A 628 12.26 27.93 -0.46
CA ALA A 628 12.01 27.25 -1.73
C ALA A 628 13.31 26.80 -2.42
N LYS A 629 14.34 27.64 -2.37
CA LYS A 629 15.69 27.33 -2.87
C LYS A 629 16.29 26.12 -2.15
N GLU A 630 16.28 26.11 -0.82
CA GLU A 630 16.76 24.97 -0.03
C GLU A 630 16.03 23.67 -0.39
N LYS A 631 14.70 23.72 -0.53
CA LYS A 631 13.91 22.54 -0.93
C LYS A 631 14.31 22.04 -2.32
N ILE A 632 14.43 22.91 -3.33
CA ILE A 632 14.85 22.52 -4.69
C ILE A 632 16.22 21.85 -4.66
N LEU A 633 17.19 22.41 -3.93
CA LEU A 633 18.56 21.89 -3.85
C LEU A 633 18.64 20.54 -3.13
N SER A 634 17.71 20.26 -2.21
CA SER A 634 17.61 18.97 -1.53
C SER A 634 17.14 17.81 -2.42
N THR A 635 16.57 18.12 -3.59
CA THR A 635 16.11 17.11 -4.54
C THR A 635 17.26 16.53 -5.38
N ASN A 636 17.04 15.36 -5.98
CA ASN A 636 18.00 14.73 -6.92
C ASN A 636 18.26 15.54 -8.20
N ILE A 637 17.60 16.67 -8.37
CA ILE A 637 17.60 17.48 -9.59
C ILE A 637 18.63 18.63 -9.50
N SER A 638 19.32 18.74 -8.36
CA SER A 638 20.43 19.69 -8.10
C SER A 638 21.54 19.67 -9.15
N HIS A 639 21.74 18.54 -9.85
CA HIS A 639 22.70 18.47 -10.95
C HIS A 639 22.36 19.40 -12.13
N ARG A 640 21.08 19.80 -12.30
CA ARG A 640 20.62 20.74 -13.33
C ARG A 640 20.35 22.15 -12.81
N ILE A 641 19.91 22.30 -11.56
CA ILE A 641 19.63 23.60 -10.93
C ILE A 641 20.65 23.81 -9.81
N THR A 642 21.58 24.74 -10.03
CA THR A 642 22.64 25.02 -9.05
C THR A 642 22.24 26.10 -8.06
N ASP A 643 22.79 26.01 -6.86
CA ASP A 643 22.68 27.04 -5.81
C ASP A 643 23.02 28.43 -6.36
N LYS A 644 24.15 28.53 -7.08
CA LYS A 644 24.58 29.75 -7.77
C LYS A 644 23.57 30.30 -8.79
N LEU A 645 22.84 29.43 -9.50
CA LEU A 645 21.81 29.88 -10.45
C LEU A 645 20.66 30.55 -9.70
N LEU A 646 20.16 29.90 -8.63
CA LEU A 646 19.05 30.41 -7.82
C LEU A 646 19.44 31.71 -7.10
N ASP A 647 20.65 31.79 -6.53
CA ASP A 647 21.18 33.01 -5.91
C ASP A 647 21.22 34.18 -6.89
N ASN A 648 21.71 33.93 -8.10
CA ASN A 648 21.77 34.97 -9.11
C ASN A 648 20.38 35.36 -9.59
N LEU A 649 19.42 34.42 -9.67
CA LEU A 649 18.03 34.76 -10.00
C LEU A 649 17.46 35.73 -8.97
N TRP A 650 17.69 35.51 -7.68
CA TRP A 650 17.18 36.38 -6.63
C TRP A 650 17.92 37.71 -6.50
N THR A 651 19.23 37.66 -6.25
CA THR A 651 20.03 38.85 -5.87
C THR A 651 20.18 39.83 -7.02
N LYS A 652 20.17 39.34 -8.27
CA LYS A 652 20.39 40.15 -9.48
C LYS A 652 19.10 40.62 -10.15
N ARG A 653 17.92 40.34 -9.57
CA ARG A 653 16.60 40.63 -10.17
C ARG A 653 16.36 42.11 -10.47
N ASN A 654 16.98 42.99 -9.69
CA ASN A 654 16.80 44.45 -9.78
C ASN A 654 17.93 45.19 -10.53
N GLU A 655 18.98 44.49 -10.99
CA GLU A 655 20.12 45.14 -11.65
C GLU A 655 19.78 45.66 -13.06
N LYS A 656 20.45 46.72 -13.51
CA LYS A 656 20.38 47.16 -14.91
C LYS A 656 21.38 46.37 -15.76
N ILE A 657 20.93 45.94 -16.94
CA ILE A 657 21.70 45.15 -17.90
C ILE A 657 22.34 46.10 -18.90
N THR A 658 23.65 46.24 -18.81
CA THR A 658 24.45 47.12 -19.67
C THR A 658 25.07 46.39 -20.87
N ASP A 659 25.10 45.06 -20.85
CA ASP A 659 25.44 44.22 -22.01
C ASP A 659 24.90 42.78 -21.83
N PHE A 660 24.77 42.02 -22.93
CA PHE A 660 24.31 40.62 -22.93
C PHE A 660 25.31 39.62 -22.31
N TYR A 661 26.51 40.06 -21.97
CA TYR A 661 27.49 39.24 -21.23
C TYR A 661 27.09 39.10 -19.76
N TRP A 662 26.26 40.00 -19.23
CA TRP A 662 25.66 39.91 -17.90
C TRP A 662 25.01 38.54 -17.65
N PHE A 663 24.33 37.97 -18.67
CA PHE A 663 23.70 36.65 -18.57
C PHE A 663 24.67 35.48 -18.35
N LYS A 664 25.99 35.66 -18.53
CA LYS A 664 26.95 34.57 -18.28
C LYS A 664 27.02 34.11 -16.83
N GLN A 665 26.60 34.96 -15.89
CA GLN A 665 26.60 34.61 -14.46
C GLN A 665 25.65 33.45 -14.13
N PHE A 666 24.62 33.23 -14.95
CA PHE A 666 23.68 32.11 -14.84
C PHE A 666 24.21 30.81 -15.46
N GLY A 667 25.48 30.79 -15.90
CA GLY A 667 26.14 29.61 -16.44
C GLY A 667 25.73 29.26 -17.88
N ARG A 668 26.52 28.40 -18.53
CA ARG A 668 26.21 27.85 -19.88
C ARG A 668 25.67 26.43 -19.85
N ARG A 669 25.77 25.75 -18.70
CA ARG A 669 25.27 24.39 -18.49
C ARG A 669 23.76 24.37 -18.21
N HIS A 670 23.20 25.51 -17.81
CA HIS A 670 21.78 25.69 -17.53
C HIS A 670 21.10 26.18 -18.82
N GLN A 671 20.16 25.40 -19.35
CA GLN A 671 19.60 25.55 -20.70
C GLN A 671 18.46 26.59 -20.78
N MET A 672 18.50 27.65 -19.95
CA MET A 672 17.49 28.71 -19.94
C MET A 672 17.86 29.84 -20.91
N SER A 673 16.88 30.35 -21.65
CA SER A 673 17.04 31.55 -22.47
C SER A 673 17.17 32.82 -21.64
N GLU A 674 17.75 33.87 -22.24
CA GLU A 674 17.88 35.18 -21.61
C GLU A 674 16.52 35.76 -21.19
N LEU A 675 15.48 35.60 -22.01
CA LEU A 675 14.14 36.07 -21.66
C LEU A 675 13.58 35.32 -20.46
N LYS A 676 13.73 34.00 -20.44
CA LYS A 676 13.23 33.16 -19.35
C LYS A 676 13.84 33.53 -17.99
N ILE A 677 15.12 33.89 -17.98
CA ILE A 677 15.78 34.44 -16.79
C ILE A 677 15.09 35.73 -16.33
N ILE A 678 14.88 36.68 -17.25
CA ILE A 678 14.24 37.96 -16.91
C ILE A 678 12.79 37.77 -16.46
N TYR A 679 12.05 36.86 -17.10
CA TYR A 679 10.69 36.51 -16.72
C TYR A 679 10.59 35.91 -15.32
N VAL A 680 11.43 34.92 -15.00
CA VAL A 680 11.44 34.36 -13.64
C VAL A 680 11.82 35.43 -12.62
N GLN A 681 12.77 36.32 -12.97
CA GLN A 681 13.12 37.45 -12.11
C GLN A 681 11.98 38.46 -11.93
N SER A 682 11.16 38.73 -12.94
CA SER A 682 10.05 39.67 -12.83
C SER A 682 8.95 39.14 -11.90
N LEU A 683 8.70 37.82 -11.87
CA LEU A 683 7.77 37.20 -10.92
C LEU A 683 8.15 37.48 -9.46
N PHE A 684 9.44 37.61 -9.19
CA PHE A 684 9.99 37.91 -7.85
C PHE A 684 10.14 39.40 -7.55
N SER A 685 10.04 40.25 -8.56
CA SER A 685 10.55 41.62 -8.42
C SER A 685 9.66 42.50 -7.56
N GLY A 686 8.43 42.09 -7.21
CA GLY A 686 7.51 42.75 -6.25
C GLY A 686 7.12 44.20 -6.55
N LYS A 687 7.86 44.84 -7.48
CA LYS A 687 7.75 46.23 -7.87
C LYS A 687 6.50 46.36 -8.71
N ARG A 688 5.48 46.94 -8.07
CA ARG A 688 4.28 47.43 -8.75
C ARG A 688 4.59 48.42 -9.88
N PHE A 689 5.80 49.00 -9.92
CA PHE A 689 6.18 50.03 -10.87
C PHE A 689 7.67 49.94 -11.25
N SER A 690 7.95 49.67 -12.52
CA SER A 690 9.24 49.97 -13.15
C SER A 690 8.96 50.86 -14.36
N PHE A 691 9.23 52.17 -14.28
CA PHE A 691 9.13 53.07 -15.43
C PHE A 691 10.31 52.96 -16.40
N SER A 692 11.15 51.92 -16.26
CA SER A 692 12.38 51.82 -17.05
C SER A 692 12.76 50.38 -17.38
N SER A 693 13.06 50.16 -18.66
CA SER A 693 13.69 48.94 -19.18
C SER A 693 14.82 48.46 -18.27
N ARG A 694 14.93 47.14 -18.06
CA ARG A 694 16.09 46.56 -17.38
C ARG A 694 17.36 46.74 -18.20
N PHE A 695 17.27 46.84 -19.52
CA PHE A 695 18.40 47.17 -20.38
C PHE A 695 18.69 48.66 -20.39
N ASN A 696 19.97 49.00 -20.25
CA ASN A 696 20.46 50.36 -20.32
C ASN A 696 21.83 50.42 -21.01
N PHE A 697 21.80 50.35 -22.34
CA PHE A 697 22.97 50.48 -23.20
C PHE A 697 23.36 51.97 -23.34
N ILE A 698 23.78 52.60 -22.24
CA ILE A 698 24.19 54.03 -22.22
C ILE A 698 25.39 54.27 -23.16
N TYR A 699 26.27 53.27 -23.36
CA TYR A 699 27.52 53.43 -24.12
C TYR A 699 27.77 52.28 -25.10
N ASP A 700 27.04 52.28 -26.21
CA ASP A 700 27.45 51.52 -27.39
C ASP A 700 27.78 52.46 -28.56
N SER A 701 28.33 53.63 -28.24
CA SER A 701 29.02 54.50 -29.19
C SER A 701 30.36 53.90 -29.62
N LEU A 702 30.36 52.65 -30.08
CA LEU A 702 31.39 52.18 -31.01
C LEU A 702 30.98 52.58 -32.44
N SER A 703 30.62 53.85 -32.63
CA SER A 703 30.64 54.47 -33.95
C SER A 703 32.11 54.52 -34.38
N PHE A 704 32.47 53.64 -35.31
CA PHE A 704 33.80 53.62 -35.93
C PHE A 704 34.17 54.98 -36.57
N GLY A 705 33.22 55.91 -36.74
CA GLY A 705 33.43 57.22 -37.35
C GLY A 705 34.38 58.15 -36.58
N ASN A 706 34.46 58.07 -35.24
CA ASN A 706 35.29 59.02 -34.47
C ASN A 706 36.66 58.47 -34.08
N VAL A 707 36.87 57.15 -34.11
CA VAL A 707 38.18 56.53 -33.84
C VAL A 707 39.08 56.49 -35.08
N VAL A 708 38.50 56.51 -36.28
CA VAL A 708 39.27 56.57 -37.55
C VAL A 708 39.95 57.93 -37.77
N LYS A 709 39.52 58.99 -37.07
CA LYS A 709 40.25 60.28 -37.07
C LYS A 709 41.38 60.36 -36.04
N SER A 710 41.38 59.54 -34.99
CA SER A 710 42.45 59.54 -33.96
C SER A 710 43.48 58.41 -34.12
N THR A 711 43.28 57.49 -35.05
CA THR A 711 44.22 56.37 -35.33
C THR A 711 44.94 56.53 -36.68
N LYS A 712 45.49 57.72 -36.94
CA LYS A 712 46.58 57.87 -37.93
C LYS A 712 47.97 57.92 -37.29
N ASN A 713 48.10 58.04 -35.97
CA ASN A 713 49.38 58.14 -35.29
C ASN A 713 49.49 57.16 -34.12
N SER A 714 49.73 55.87 -34.40
CA SER A 714 50.52 54.96 -33.55
C SER A 714 50.45 53.55 -34.11
N GLU A 715 51.43 53.21 -34.95
CA GLU A 715 51.77 51.83 -35.24
C GLU A 715 52.42 51.20 -34.00
N LYS A 716 51.62 50.54 -33.16
CA LYS A 716 52.05 49.35 -32.42
C LYS A 716 50.84 48.54 -31.94
N CYS A 717 50.70 47.39 -32.58
CA CYS A 717 49.64 46.41 -32.45
C CYS A 717 49.35 45.98 -31.01
N ILE A 718 48.12 46.22 -30.55
CA ILE A 718 47.37 45.20 -29.82
C ILE A 718 46.29 44.68 -30.77
N LYS A 719 46.65 43.68 -31.58
CA LYS A 719 45.69 42.86 -32.34
C LYS A 719 44.90 41.99 -31.35
N VAL A 720 43.98 42.58 -30.57
CA VAL A 720 42.78 41.83 -30.19
C VAL A 720 41.97 41.73 -31.48
N SER A 721 42.04 40.56 -32.12
CA SER A 721 41.51 40.32 -33.46
C SER A 721 40.15 40.98 -33.66
N THR A 722 40.05 41.89 -34.63
CA THR A 722 38.81 42.49 -35.14
C THR A 722 37.71 41.43 -35.36
N ASN A 723 38.08 40.21 -35.75
CA ASN A 723 37.18 39.06 -35.86
C ASN A 723 36.46 38.70 -34.54
N LYS A 724 37.16 38.69 -33.40
CA LYS A 724 36.55 38.34 -32.09
C LYS A 724 35.53 39.39 -31.61
N LEU A 725 35.74 40.66 -31.98
CA LEU A 725 34.79 41.76 -31.72
C LEU A 725 33.60 41.70 -32.68
N HIS A 726 33.83 41.39 -33.97
CA HIS A 726 32.78 41.21 -34.96
C HIS A 726 31.83 40.06 -34.58
N TRP A 727 32.38 38.86 -34.30
CA TRP A 727 31.59 37.70 -33.86
C TRP A 727 30.87 37.94 -32.52
N ARG A 728 31.41 38.79 -31.64
CA ARG A 728 30.74 39.22 -30.40
C ARG A 728 29.51 40.08 -30.68
N ARG A 729 29.58 41.01 -31.64
CA ARG A 729 28.43 41.83 -32.05
C ARG A 729 27.34 40.99 -32.72
N VAL A 730 27.72 40.11 -33.65
CA VAL A 730 26.78 39.22 -34.34
C VAL A 730 26.03 38.34 -33.34
N ARG A 731 26.75 37.71 -32.39
CA ARG A 731 26.14 36.86 -31.37
C ARG A 731 25.24 37.63 -30.39
N ASN A 732 25.60 38.87 -30.04
CA ASN A 732 24.75 39.70 -29.18
C ASN A 732 23.48 40.14 -29.91
N LYS A 733 23.57 40.45 -31.21
CA LYS A 733 22.41 40.77 -32.06
C LYS A 733 21.45 39.58 -32.11
N GLU A 734 21.96 38.39 -32.42
CA GLU A 734 21.16 37.15 -32.43
C GLU A 734 20.45 36.88 -31.09
N LYS A 735 21.14 37.13 -29.96
CA LYS A 735 20.53 37.01 -28.62
C LYS A 735 19.44 38.05 -28.36
N MET A 736 19.62 39.29 -28.83
CA MET A 736 18.60 40.33 -28.74
C MET A 736 17.38 39.97 -29.58
N ASP A 737 17.59 39.48 -30.80
CA ASP A 737 16.53 39.03 -31.71
C ASP A 737 15.73 37.88 -31.06
N ASN A 738 16.44 36.88 -30.52
CA ASN A 738 15.81 35.76 -29.81
C ASN A 738 15.05 36.22 -28.56
N PHE A 739 15.59 37.17 -27.78
CA PHE A 739 14.92 37.73 -26.60
C PHE A 739 13.57 38.38 -26.96
N CYS A 740 13.54 39.21 -28.02
CA CYS A 740 12.32 39.84 -28.50
C CYS A 740 11.33 38.81 -29.07
N ARG A 741 11.81 37.84 -29.86
CA ARG A 741 10.98 36.78 -30.45
C ARG A 741 10.31 35.94 -29.37
N GLU A 742 11.07 35.45 -28.41
CA GLU A 742 10.54 34.60 -27.33
C GLU A 742 9.50 35.33 -26.48
N TYR A 743 9.58 36.66 -26.37
CA TYR A 743 8.60 37.44 -25.61
C TYR A 743 7.26 37.46 -26.34
N LEU A 744 7.30 37.70 -27.65
CA LEU A 744 6.09 37.67 -28.47
C LEU A 744 5.47 36.27 -28.43
N LEU A 745 6.26 35.21 -28.58
CA LEU A 745 5.77 33.84 -28.41
C LEU A 745 5.20 33.55 -27.01
N LEU A 746 5.75 34.17 -25.96
CA LEU A 746 5.20 34.06 -24.60
C LEU A 746 3.85 34.76 -24.49
N THR A 747 3.65 35.89 -25.17
CA THR A 747 2.38 36.64 -25.12
C THR A 747 1.21 35.82 -25.67
N ASP A 748 1.45 34.86 -26.57
CA ASP A 748 0.40 33.95 -27.06
C ASP A 748 -0.07 32.95 -26.00
N LYS A 749 0.79 32.62 -25.02
CA LYS A 749 0.46 31.73 -23.89
C LYS A 749 0.02 32.48 -22.63
N LEU A 750 0.47 33.72 -22.47
CA LEU A 750 0.23 34.55 -21.29
C LEU A 750 -0.15 35.96 -21.73
N ASP A 751 -1.42 36.18 -22.03
CA ASP A 751 -1.92 37.46 -22.54
C ASP A 751 -1.68 38.63 -21.55
N SER A 752 -1.75 38.34 -20.25
CA SER A 752 -1.55 39.31 -19.16
C SER A 752 -0.15 39.95 -19.11
N ILE A 753 0.83 39.40 -19.84
CA ILE A 753 2.19 39.94 -19.92
C ILE A 753 2.33 41.09 -20.93
N PHE A 754 1.27 41.40 -21.66
CA PHE A 754 1.22 42.49 -22.62
C PHE A 754 0.08 43.45 -22.29
N THR A 755 0.29 44.74 -22.52
CA THR A 755 -0.75 45.76 -22.39
C THR A 755 -0.65 46.81 -23.49
N ASN A 756 -1.81 47.27 -23.97
CA ASN A 756 -1.94 48.39 -24.90
C ASN A 756 -1.78 49.74 -24.20
N ASP A 757 -1.83 49.77 -22.85
CA ASP A 757 -1.70 50.99 -22.07
C ASP A 757 -0.22 51.34 -21.87
N PHE A 758 0.44 51.86 -22.91
CA PHE A 758 1.85 52.27 -22.87
C PHE A 758 2.08 53.41 -21.86
N TYR A 759 3.21 53.36 -21.13
CA TYR A 759 3.54 54.27 -20.02
C TYR A 759 2.50 54.30 -18.89
N SER A 760 1.68 53.25 -18.77
CA SER A 760 0.77 53.10 -17.65
C SER A 760 1.38 52.26 -16.53
N TYR A 761 0.74 52.31 -15.37
CA TYR A 761 1.02 51.40 -14.26
C TYR A 761 0.79 49.92 -14.59
N LYS A 762 0.14 49.61 -15.71
CA LYS A 762 -0.12 48.23 -16.15
C LYS A 762 1.03 47.64 -16.95
N GLN A 763 1.99 48.46 -17.38
CA GLN A 763 3.09 48.03 -18.22
C GLN A 763 4.20 47.38 -17.37
N ASN A 764 4.57 46.14 -17.70
CA ASN A 764 5.61 45.43 -16.97
C ASN A 764 7.03 45.74 -17.50
N ASP A 765 8.02 45.40 -16.69
CA ASP A 765 9.44 45.66 -16.97
C ASP A 765 10.00 44.85 -18.14
N ILE A 766 9.42 43.67 -18.42
CA ILE A 766 9.78 42.85 -19.58
C ILE A 766 9.33 43.53 -20.87
N GLN A 767 8.06 43.97 -20.94
CA GLN A 767 7.52 44.70 -22.09
C GLN A 767 8.35 45.95 -22.37
N LEU A 768 8.65 46.74 -21.33
CA LEU A 768 9.53 47.92 -21.45
C LEU A 768 10.94 47.56 -21.94
N SER A 769 11.46 46.41 -21.55
CA SER A 769 12.77 45.91 -21.98
C SER A 769 12.75 45.52 -23.46
N VAL A 770 11.70 44.85 -23.92
CA VAL A 770 11.51 44.50 -25.34
C VAL A 770 11.32 45.75 -26.20
N GLU A 771 10.50 46.69 -25.74
CA GLU A 771 10.32 48.00 -26.38
C GLU A 771 11.65 48.74 -26.49
N TYR A 772 12.45 48.78 -25.42
CA TYR A 772 13.78 49.39 -25.43
C TYR A 772 14.72 48.72 -26.45
N LEU A 773 14.77 47.38 -26.48
CA LEU A 773 15.61 46.65 -27.42
C LEU A 773 15.21 46.92 -28.88
N LEU A 774 13.92 46.83 -29.18
CA LEU A 774 13.38 47.16 -30.51
C LEU A 774 13.65 48.63 -30.87
N ASN A 775 13.60 49.55 -29.90
CA ASN A 775 13.88 50.98 -30.10
C ASN A 775 15.35 51.27 -30.46
N THR A 776 16.30 50.40 -30.11
CA THR A 776 17.74 50.66 -30.31
C THR A 776 18.23 50.49 -31.76
N ASN A 777 17.38 50.09 -32.72
CA ASN A 777 17.77 49.80 -34.12
C ASN A 777 18.86 48.71 -34.26
N LYS A 778 19.09 47.92 -33.20
CA LYS A 778 20.11 46.88 -33.14
C LYS A 778 19.54 45.47 -33.35
N VAL A 779 18.23 45.33 -33.33
CA VAL A 779 17.50 44.06 -33.51
C VAL A 779 17.21 43.84 -34.99
N ASP A 780 17.44 42.63 -35.48
CA ASP A 780 17.00 42.22 -36.81
C ASP A 780 15.54 41.81 -36.78
N LEU A 781 14.67 42.66 -37.33
CA LEU A 781 13.23 42.39 -37.31
C LEU A 781 12.88 41.10 -38.07
N SER A 782 13.68 40.74 -39.09
CA SER A 782 13.51 39.50 -39.86
C SER A 782 13.60 38.25 -38.97
N ASN A 783 14.53 38.24 -38.00
CA ASN A 783 14.73 37.14 -37.05
C ASN A 783 13.67 37.11 -35.95
N VAL A 784 13.05 38.26 -35.65
CA VAL A 784 12.00 38.39 -34.63
C VAL A 784 10.67 37.88 -35.14
N ILE A 785 10.35 38.16 -36.41
CA ILE A 785 9.06 37.80 -37.03
C ILE A 785 8.92 36.28 -37.27
N THR A 786 10.05 35.57 -37.40
CA THR A 786 10.08 34.13 -37.66
C THR A 786 9.17 33.34 -36.70
N ASN A 787 8.23 32.57 -37.25
CA ASN A 787 7.29 31.71 -36.52
C ASN A 787 6.34 32.42 -35.55
N LEU A 788 6.11 33.73 -35.70
CA LEU A 788 5.08 34.42 -34.90
C LEU A 788 3.66 34.10 -35.41
N SER A 789 2.73 34.00 -34.47
CA SER A 789 1.29 33.96 -34.75
C SER A 789 0.76 35.33 -35.17
N VAL A 790 -0.46 35.38 -35.71
CA VAL A 790 -1.13 36.63 -36.05
C VAL A 790 -1.30 37.56 -34.84
N SER A 791 -1.62 37.00 -33.67
CA SER A 791 -1.78 37.74 -32.41
C SER A 791 -0.46 38.36 -31.96
N SER A 792 0.63 37.59 -31.99
CA SER A 792 1.99 38.10 -31.75
C SER A 792 2.41 39.20 -32.73
N LEU A 793 2.05 39.08 -34.01
CA LEU A 793 2.36 40.09 -35.02
C LEU A 793 1.60 41.40 -34.80
N LEU A 794 0.32 41.33 -34.39
CA LEU A 794 -0.47 42.51 -34.03
C LEU A 794 0.13 43.23 -32.80
N ARG A 795 0.58 42.50 -31.79
CA ARG A 795 1.27 43.08 -30.63
C ARG A 795 2.62 43.71 -31.01
N LEU A 796 3.38 43.05 -31.89
CA LEU A 796 4.62 43.60 -32.44
C LEU A 796 4.37 44.89 -33.21
N GLU A 797 3.35 44.92 -34.07
CA GLU A 797 2.92 46.13 -34.77
C GLU A 797 2.61 47.26 -33.79
N GLN A 798 1.84 47.01 -32.73
CA GLN A 798 1.51 48.04 -31.74
C GLN A 798 2.77 48.61 -31.07
N ILE A 799 3.73 47.75 -30.69
CA ILE A 799 5.02 48.19 -30.14
C ILE A 799 5.79 49.06 -31.15
N LEU A 800 5.78 48.67 -32.43
CA LEU A 800 6.48 49.41 -33.49
C LEU A 800 5.79 50.71 -33.91
N ILE A 801 4.46 50.78 -33.87
CA ILE A 801 3.69 52.01 -34.11
C ILE A 801 4.02 53.01 -33.00
N PHE A 802 4.00 52.58 -31.74
CA PHE A 802 4.35 53.44 -30.61
C PHE A 802 5.81 53.92 -30.66
N ARG A 803 6.73 53.10 -31.17
CA ARG A 803 8.13 53.48 -31.47
C ARG A 803 8.24 54.69 -32.43
N GLY A 804 7.33 54.83 -33.39
CA GLY A 804 7.31 55.94 -34.34
C GLY A 804 6.87 57.28 -33.74
N GLN A 805 6.05 57.27 -32.69
CA GLN A 805 5.42 58.49 -32.17
C GLN A 805 6.30 59.32 -31.23
N ARG A 806 7.34 58.74 -30.59
CA ARG A 806 8.00 59.47 -29.49
C ARG A 806 9.48 59.81 -29.61
N ASN A 807 10.43 59.02 -30.13
CA ASN A 807 11.83 59.38 -29.83
C ASN A 807 12.99 58.80 -30.68
N ASN A 808 12.81 58.44 -31.96
CA ASN A 808 13.98 58.10 -32.78
C ASN A 808 13.90 58.64 -34.21
N ARG A 809 14.76 59.60 -34.57
CA ARG A 809 14.85 60.17 -35.94
C ARG A 809 15.29 59.15 -37.01
N TYR A 810 15.60 57.92 -36.62
CA TYR A 810 16.23 56.90 -37.46
C TYR A 810 15.35 55.66 -37.77
N PHE A 811 14.13 55.56 -37.25
CA PHE A 811 13.21 54.46 -37.59
C PHE A 811 11.75 54.92 -37.49
N ASN A 812 11.10 55.07 -38.63
CA ASN A 812 9.66 55.31 -38.72
C ASN A 812 8.99 54.02 -39.16
N TYR A 813 8.05 53.52 -38.37
CA TYR A 813 7.20 52.42 -38.80
C TYR A 813 6.35 52.86 -39.98
N THR A 814 6.35 52.05 -41.03
CA THR A 814 5.56 52.21 -42.26
C THR A 814 4.79 50.93 -42.53
N SER A 815 3.76 50.99 -43.35
CA SER A 815 3.01 49.81 -43.80
C SER A 815 3.89 48.72 -44.43
N ARG A 816 5.06 49.09 -44.95
CA ARG A 816 6.03 48.16 -45.52
C ARG A 816 7.02 47.57 -44.52
N THR A 817 7.10 48.06 -43.28
CA THR A 817 8.18 47.70 -42.34
C THR A 817 8.25 46.19 -42.05
N ILE A 818 7.12 45.55 -41.78
CA ILE A 818 7.06 44.10 -41.55
C ILE A 818 7.35 43.36 -42.86
N PHE A 819 6.72 43.77 -43.97
CA PHE A 819 6.89 43.15 -45.30
C PHE A 819 8.35 43.17 -45.76
N ASP A 820 8.98 44.34 -45.79
CA ASP A 820 10.35 44.53 -46.23
C ASP A 820 11.32 43.72 -45.34
N SER A 821 11.05 43.62 -44.03
CA SER A 821 11.85 42.79 -43.11
C SER A 821 11.73 41.29 -43.33
N MET A 822 10.66 40.80 -43.98
CA MET A 822 10.57 39.39 -44.39
C MET A 822 11.31 39.13 -45.71
N THR A 823 11.25 40.08 -46.66
CA THR A 823 11.87 39.95 -47.99
C THR A 823 13.39 39.98 -47.97
N SER A 824 14.01 40.51 -46.91
CA SER A 824 15.47 40.55 -46.75
C SER A 824 16.12 39.16 -46.70
N ASN A 825 15.35 38.11 -46.43
CA ASN A 825 15.83 36.72 -46.40
C ASN A 825 15.66 35.98 -47.75
N SER A 826 14.67 36.36 -48.58
CA SER A 826 14.54 35.96 -50.00
C SER A 826 13.27 36.57 -50.62
N PRO A 827 13.30 37.01 -51.91
CA PRO A 827 12.18 37.68 -52.58
C PRO A 827 10.96 36.79 -52.88
N PHE A 828 11.02 35.49 -52.60
CA PHE A 828 9.97 34.51 -52.93
C PHE A 828 9.21 33.95 -51.71
N TYR A 829 9.55 34.38 -50.48
CA TYR A 829 9.09 33.70 -49.28
C TYR A 829 8.01 34.48 -48.52
N TRP A 830 6.76 34.02 -48.65
CA TRP A 830 5.70 34.20 -47.63
C TRP A 830 5.92 33.29 -46.40
N SER A 831 7.14 32.81 -46.17
CA SER A 831 7.50 31.94 -45.03
C SER A 831 7.98 32.70 -43.79
N GLY A 832 7.62 33.99 -43.66
CA GLY A 832 8.04 34.83 -42.54
C GLY A 832 7.49 34.38 -41.17
N GLY A 833 6.45 33.55 -41.14
CA GLY A 833 5.84 33.00 -39.93
C GLY A 833 4.41 32.52 -40.22
N GLU A 834 3.89 31.59 -39.41
CA GLU A 834 2.54 31.02 -39.61
C GLU A 834 1.45 32.10 -39.67
N GLY A 835 1.59 33.20 -38.92
CA GLY A 835 0.58 34.26 -38.83
C GLY A 835 0.66 35.38 -39.87
N VAL A 836 1.66 35.41 -40.76
CA VAL A 836 1.91 36.57 -41.65
C VAL A 836 0.78 36.79 -42.66
N LEU A 837 0.30 35.69 -43.26
CA LEU A 837 -0.83 35.74 -44.20
C LEU A 837 -2.08 36.29 -43.51
N GLU A 838 -2.37 35.77 -42.32
CA GLU A 838 -3.51 36.15 -41.49
C GLU A 838 -3.42 37.62 -41.07
N PHE A 839 -2.23 38.08 -40.66
CA PHE A 839 -1.96 39.48 -40.34
C PHE A 839 -2.33 40.40 -41.51
N TYR A 840 -1.83 40.13 -42.72
CA TYR A 840 -2.15 40.98 -43.85
C TYR A 840 -3.61 40.89 -44.28
N ILE A 841 -4.25 39.72 -44.19
CA ILE A 841 -5.71 39.60 -44.39
C ILE A 841 -6.48 40.59 -43.51
N LEU A 842 -6.11 40.71 -42.23
CA LEU A 842 -6.71 41.68 -41.32
C LEU A 842 -6.43 43.14 -41.74
N LYS A 843 -5.26 43.40 -42.32
CA LYS A 843 -4.87 44.74 -42.80
C LYS A 843 -5.49 45.16 -44.13
N THR A 844 -6.25 44.31 -44.80
CA THR A 844 -6.96 44.68 -46.05
C THR A 844 -7.97 45.82 -45.86
N ILE A 845 -8.53 45.94 -44.65
CA ILE A 845 -9.49 46.98 -44.28
C ILE A 845 -8.83 48.18 -43.56
N ASP A 846 -7.52 48.11 -43.32
CA ASP A 846 -6.77 49.18 -42.65
C ASP A 846 -6.17 50.14 -43.70
N SER A 847 -6.61 51.39 -43.67
CA SER A 847 -6.18 52.41 -44.63
C SER A 847 -4.69 52.74 -44.53
N PHE A 848 -4.04 52.48 -43.39
CA PHE A 848 -2.59 52.66 -43.22
C PHE A 848 -1.79 51.77 -44.20
N TYR A 849 -2.32 50.61 -44.57
CA TYR A 849 -1.64 49.63 -45.43
C TYR A 849 -1.91 49.79 -46.92
N HIS A 850 -2.75 50.75 -47.30
CA HIS A 850 -3.23 50.90 -48.68
C HIS A 850 -2.11 51.03 -49.73
N ASP A 851 -0.98 51.68 -49.41
CA ASP A 851 0.15 51.80 -50.32
C ASP A 851 0.85 50.46 -50.60
N LEU A 852 0.87 49.55 -49.62
CA LEU A 852 1.40 48.19 -49.80
C LEU A 852 0.48 47.36 -50.70
N TYR A 853 -0.84 47.53 -50.58
CA TYR A 853 -1.83 46.90 -51.45
C TYR A 853 -1.85 47.42 -52.89
N ARG A 854 -1.03 48.42 -53.22
CA ARG A 854 -0.78 48.87 -54.60
C ARG A 854 0.49 48.27 -55.21
N ASP A 855 1.31 47.61 -54.40
CA ASP A 855 2.52 46.92 -54.84
C ASP A 855 2.15 45.57 -55.48
N THR A 856 2.46 45.43 -56.77
CA THR A 856 2.15 44.22 -57.55
C THR A 856 2.85 42.98 -56.99
N GLN A 857 4.09 43.11 -56.51
CA GLN A 857 4.86 41.99 -55.97
C GLN A 857 4.24 41.49 -54.65
N PHE A 858 3.78 42.41 -53.81
CA PHE A 858 3.07 42.07 -52.57
C PHE A 858 1.73 41.38 -52.87
N LEU A 859 0.91 41.97 -53.75
CA LEU A 859 -0.41 41.44 -54.10
C LEU A 859 -0.35 40.03 -54.70
N ASP A 860 0.55 39.82 -55.67
CA ASP A 860 0.73 38.51 -56.32
C ASP A 860 1.13 37.44 -55.30
N GLY A 861 2.03 37.80 -54.38
CA GLY A 861 2.44 36.92 -53.31
C GLY A 861 1.32 36.61 -52.30
N LEU A 862 0.57 37.63 -51.88
CA LEU A 862 -0.56 37.47 -50.94
C LEU A 862 -1.64 36.56 -51.56
N LYS A 863 -1.95 36.79 -52.84
CA LYS A 863 -2.90 35.98 -53.61
C LYS A 863 -2.46 34.52 -53.70
N HIS A 864 -1.20 34.28 -54.04
CA HIS A 864 -0.67 32.92 -54.16
C HIS A 864 -0.69 32.18 -52.81
N SER A 865 -0.27 32.85 -51.73
CA SER A 865 -0.28 32.30 -50.37
C SER A 865 -1.70 31.99 -49.88
N LEU A 866 -2.66 32.91 -50.11
CA LEU A 866 -4.07 32.70 -49.78
C LEU A 866 -4.66 31.48 -50.50
N ILE A 867 -4.45 31.36 -51.82
CA ILE A 867 -4.94 30.21 -52.60
C ILE A 867 -4.34 28.91 -52.09
N SER A 868 -3.03 28.90 -51.82
CA SER A 868 -2.33 27.72 -51.30
C SER A 868 -2.92 27.25 -49.96
N THR A 869 -3.11 28.16 -49.01
CA THR A 869 -3.65 27.85 -47.67
C THR A 869 -5.09 27.38 -47.72
N LEU A 870 -5.95 28.04 -48.51
CA LEU A 870 -7.35 27.62 -48.70
C LEU A 870 -7.44 26.20 -49.30
N ASN A 871 -6.60 25.89 -50.29
CA ASN A 871 -6.57 24.56 -50.91
C ASN A 871 -6.00 23.49 -49.97
N PHE A 872 -4.92 23.81 -49.24
CA PHE A 872 -4.26 22.87 -48.34
C PHE A 872 -5.17 22.44 -47.18
N HIS A 873 -5.92 23.39 -46.59
CA HIS A 873 -6.85 23.10 -45.50
C HIS A 873 -8.29 22.83 -45.97
N ASN A 874 -8.57 22.94 -47.27
CA ASN A 874 -9.91 22.82 -47.87
C ASN A 874 -10.93 23.78 -47.22
N PHE A 875 -10.51 25.03 -46.97
CA PHE A 875 -11.36 26.08 -46.40
C PHE A 875 -12.02 26.94 -47.49
N THR A 876 -13.24 27.41 -47.21
CA THR A 876 -13.82 28.57 -47.88
C THR A 876 -13.25 29.87 -47.28
N ILE A 877 -13.37 30.99 -48.01
CA ILE A 877 -12.94 32.31 -47.50
C ILE A 877 -13.66 32.64 -46.18
N ASN A 878 -14.96 32.34 -46.10
CA ASN A 878 -15.76 32.59 -44.89
C ASN A 878 -15.25 31.78 -43.70
N GLU A 879 -15.03 30.47 -43.88
CA GLU A 879 -14.49 29.60 -42.83
C GLU A 879 -13.11 30.06 -42.38
N TYR A 880 -12.25 30.47 -43.32
CA TYR A 880 -10.92 30.94 -42.99
C TYR A 880 -10.92 32.28 -42.22
N VAL A 881 -11.77 33.24 -42.62
CA VAL A 881 -11.94 34.50 -41.89
C VAL A 881 -12.50 34.27 -40.48
N GLU A 882 -13.40 33.29 -40.29
CA GLU A 882 -13.86 32.89 -38.96
C GLU A 882 -12.75 32.26 -38.11
N VAL A 883 -11.89 31.43 -38.71
CA VAL A 883 -10.70 30.88 -38.03
C VAL A 883 -9.76 31.99 -37.59
N ILE A 884 -9.47 32.97 -38.46
CA ILE A 884 -8.62 34.13 -38.13
C ILE A 884 -9.25 34.93 -36.99
N ALA A 885 -10.55 35.26 -37.09
CA ALA A 885 -11.24 36.02 -36.06
C ALA A 885 -11.21 35.33 -34.69
N LYS A 886 -11.29 34.00 -34.66
CA LYS A 886 -11.14 33.21 -33.43
C LYS A 886 -9.70 33.26 -32.88
N LYS A 887 -8.68 33.30 -33.74
CA LYS A 887 -7.27 33.38 -33.32
C LYS A 887 -6.92 34.72 -32.67
N VAL A 888 -7.49 35.82 -33.15
CA VAL A 888 -7.16 37.18 -32.67
C VAL A 888 -8.12 37.73 -31.63
N SER A 889 -9.16 37.00 -31.23
CA SER A 889 -10.20 37.50 -30.33
C SER A 889 -9.71 38.02 -28.98
N SER A 890 -8.51 37.62 -28.53
CA SER A 890 -7.86 38.13 -27.32
C SER A 890 -7.16 39.48 -27.52
N VAL A 891 -6.69 39.77 -28.73
CA VAL A 891 -5.91 40.97 -29.05
C VAL A 891 -6.78 42.05 -29.69
N ASP A 892 -7.67 41.65 -30.60
CA ASP A 892 -8.57 42.56 -31.31
C ASP A 892 -9.90 41.86 -31.64
N SER A 893 -11.02 42.47 -31.22
CA SER A 893 -12.35 41.91 -31.43
C SER A 893 -12.88 42.36 -32.79
N ILE A 894 -12.82 41.46 -33.78
CA ILE A 894 -13.31 41.75 -35.13
C ILE A 894 -14.83 41.73 -35.13
N SER A 895 -15.44 42.89 -35.40
CA SER A 895 -16.89 43.02 -35.55
C SER A 895 -17.41 42.24 -36.76
N ILE A 896 -18.70 41.89 -36.74
CA ILE A 896 -19.37 41.20 -37.87
C ILE A 896 -19.19 41.98 -39.18
N PHE A 897 -19.34 43.30 -39.12
CA PHE A 897 -19.16 44.18 -40.28
C PHE A 897 -17.74 44.13 -40.86
N GLN A 898 -16.71 44.14 -40.00
CA GLN A 898 -15.33 44.03 -40.45
C GLN A 898 -15.04 42.67 -41.09
N LYS A 899 -15.64 41.57 -40.57
CA LYS A 899 -15.51 40.25 -41.21
C LYS A 899 -16.09 40.24 -42.61
N GLU A 900 -17.29 40.79 -42.79
CA GLU A 900 -17.94 40.91 -44.11
C GLU A 900 -17.10 41.76 -45.08
N GLU A 901 -16.54 42.88 -44.60
CA GLU A 901 -15.68 43.74 -45.42
C GLU A 901 -14.39 43.03 -45.85
N ILE A 902 -13.74 42.29 -44.94
CA ILE A 902 -12.57 41.47 -45.26
C ILE A 902 -12.94 40.40 -46.30
N ILE A 903 -14.04 39.68 -46.10
CA ILE A 903 -14.52 38.65 -47.05
C ILE A 903 -14.74 39.26 -48.45
N CYS A 904 -15.37 40.43 -48.53
CA CYS A 904 -15.58 41.14 -49.80
C CYS A 904 -14.25 41.47 -50.47
N LYS A 905 -13.29 42.08 -49.75
CA LYS A 905 -11.98 42.44 -50.31
C LYS A 905 -11.15 41.23 -50.76
N LEU A 906 -11.23 40.11 -50.02
CA LEU A 906 -10.55 38.87 -50.41
C LEU A 906 -11.17 38.24 -51.66
N ASN A 907 -12.50 38.28 -51.79
CA ASN A 907 -13.18 37.85 -53.02
C ASN A 907 -12.77 38.72 -54.20
N ASP A 908 -12.74 40.05 -54.04
CA ASP A 908 -12.27 40.95 -55.09
C ASP A 908 -10.82 40.65 -55.50
N LEU A 909 -9.94 40.40 -54.54
CA LEU A 909 -8.53 40.08 -54.81
C LEU A 909 -8.34 38.75 -55.58
N LEU A 910 -9.18 37.75 -55.29
CA LEU A 910 -9.13 36.45 -55.96
C LEU A 910 -9.77 36.49 -57.35
N TYR A 911 -10.90 37.19 -57.50
CA TYR A 911 -11.76 37.11 -58.68
C TYR A 911 -11.71 38.33 -59.62
N ASN A 912 -11.15 39.48 -59.23
CA ASN A 912 -10.94 40.62 -60.13
C ASN A 912 -9.54 40.60 -60.76
N THR A 913 -9.48 40.14 -62.00
CA THR A 913 -8.52 40.62 -62.99
C THR A 913 -9.31 40.97 -64.25
N GLU A 914 -9.02 42.13 -64.82
CA GLU A 914 -9.73 42.74 -65.95
C GLU A 914 -10.00 41.76 -67.10
N THR A 915 -11.28 41.47 -67.36
CA THR A 915 -11.75 41.19 -68.72
C THR A 915 -12.40 42.43 -69.27
N LYS A 916 -11.61 43.25 -69.98
CA LYS A 916 -12.14 44.03 -71.11
C LYS A 916 -12.55 43.03 -72.21
N SER A 917 -13.80 42.59 -72.20
CA SER A 917 -14.64 42.45 -73.39
C SER A 917 -15.96 41.73 -73.06
N SER A 918 -17.03 42.29 -73.62
CA SER A 918 -18.39 41.75 -73.76
C SER A 918 -19.25 41.57 -72.50
N GLN A 919 -20.24 42.46 -72.41
CA GLN A 919 -21.49 42.24 -71.68
C GLN A 919 -22.11 40.88 -72.04
N SER A 920 -22.41 40.04 -71.04
CA SER A 920 -23.75 39.46 -70.89
C SER A 920 -23.89 38.59 -69.61
N LYS A 921 -24.88 38.98 -68.81
CA LYS A 921 -25.75 38.18 -67.92
C LYS A 921 -25.14 37.36 -66.76
N LEU A 922 -25.64 37.70 -65.56
CA LEU A 922 -25.71 36.88 -64.35
C LEU A 922 -26.02 35.41 -64.64
N ALA A 923 -25.14 34.50 -64.19
CA ALA A 923 -25.49 33.15 -63.78
C ALA A 923 -24.38 32.59 -62.86
N HIS A 924 -24.77 32.07 -61.70
CA HIS A 924 -23.90 31.40 -60.73
C HIS A 924 -23.02 30.32 -61.38
N LYS A 925 -21.70 30.49 -61.30
CA LYS A 925 -20.71 29.51 -61.78
C LYS A 925 -20.28 28.62 -60.61
N LYS A 926 -20.59 27.32 -60.71
CA LYS A 926 -19.97 26.23 -59.95
C LYS A 926 -18.45 26.24 -60.17
N ILE A 927 -17.68 26.08 -59.09
CA ILE A 927 -16.22 25.94 -59.13
C ILE A 927 -15.86 24.51 -59.57
N TYR A 928 -14.93 24.43 -60.51
CA TYR A 928 -14.36 23.20 -61.06
C TYR A 928 -13.56 22.46 -59.97
N ARG A 929 -13.94 21.21 -59.71
CA ARG A 929 -13.06 20.17 -59.14
C ARG A 929 -12.07 19.75 -60.23
N TYR A 930 -10.77 19.93 -60.02
CA TYR A 930 -9.77 19.08 -60.65
C TYR A 930 -9.32 18.02 -59.64
N ARG A 931 -9.19 16.79 -60.13
CA ARG A 931 -8.86 15.57 -59.39
C ARG A 931 -7.47 15.62 -58.76
#